data_AF-A0A842QIQ7-F1
#
_entry.id   AF-A0A842QIQ7-F1
#
_cell.length_a   1.000
_cell.length_b   1.000
_cell.length_c   1.000
_cell.angle_alpha   90.00
_cell.angle_beta   90.00
_cell.angle_gamma   90.00
#
_symmetry.space_group_name_H-M   'P 1'
#
loop_
_entity.id
_entity.type
_entity.pdbx_description
1 polymer ?
#
loop_
_entity_poly.entity_id
_entity_poly.type
_entity_poly.pdbx_seq_one_letter_code
_entity_poly.pdbx_strand_id
1 'polypeptide(L)'
;MGTKAKIDPIPSMVVEFAHEFVSRMRARKDLKQKPSIRQTEAIPQFLSARYFKQGRLSLDDLVEAAVYTTFPADQKVARDVAEDIVLGREDEEKTILETQQKKEAQKKAKKAVTDSLNQVINSILREQELSEKIETDKIADGYNYLRNLKRADKDDLLNSATDYLTEGDIVLRGISNDERLKQEASQELQERIGGLSSRDIENSKTLDSLDQVCSSHNRAESLAAKALRGDSEVEKKFNDLAQRDSATAARALSHMKDIGSPKKAKRNAMQKQLEGSIQNLEEMASYASHLNEVPKNADSHVQSAPKEFPIDEAMRMADRIKKHTGKSLHDQLMKEYDSQFNEGASKNVDHHQLADNATPQQHWKNLVEKVTDRTMDRAQSRSAPAEYLLKKLAQHSKLSNDLPGQCRSTWNEQMQRLSDEAIKQSQSKAHMRKNVRRARRMGTSPSEEAIRQRGQELGMSESEILELVNPSFQVAKKLINQGVKDFDRLHGLISSAGLSQSQLEELADMANKKGNASALGAVGHVDLHAALGMGRGRSRGEPDPQRADMALRGLLGGPATNIVTIWYTYRENLPPEFKRRLKQIAKRLLIDLGKSFARAVMGSSMLGGIQPSTTVRPFRIGDDIDLIDLEETLSHLLSEGRTDFRTLRPDDFLITETYHGHRAFYWALDKSGSMHHPKKLGMLSISVMAGLYGIQKDDFGVVLFDHGTHIVKDIADPTKSVEKVASDLLDLRASGGTGGASSIRLALQNLEKTRAREKIFIFCTDVYLSDQSECVDLMAKIKKQGIDTILLVPAAEYDRKSADELAKSSHGVVLDIDSVDELPQRLLRLTNY
;
A
#
# COMPACT_ATOMS: atom_id res chain seq x y z
N MET A 1 -31.75 41.50 -10.36
CA MET A 1 -32.26 40.61 -11.42
C MET A 1 -32.35 39.22 -10.83
N GLY A 2 -33.56 38.69 -10.66
CA GLY A 2 -33.77 37.39 -10.01
C GLY A 2 -33.23 36.25 -10.87
N THR A 3 -32.23 35.53 -10.37
CA THR A 3 -31.74 34.28 -10.96
C THR A 3 -32.87 33.27 -10.95
N LYS A 4 -33.41 32.97 -12.14
CA LYS A 4 -34.43 31.95 -12.36
C LYS A 4 -33.82 30.59 -12.00
N ALA A 5 -34.44 29.83 -11.10
CA ALA A 5 -33.98 28.49 -10.74
C ALA A 5 -33.96 27.58 -11.98
N LYS A 6 -32.91 26.74 -12.11
CA LYS A 6 -32.72 25.85 -13.28
C LYS A 6 -33.52 24.56 -13.17
N ILE A 7 -33.98 24.22 -11.97
CA ILE A 7 -34.70 22.98 -11.65
C ILE A 7 -36.07 23.34 -11.10
N ASP A 8 -37.13 22.83 -11.72
CA ASP A 8 -38.48 22.91 -11.17
C ASP A 8 -38.65 21.84 -10.07
N PRO A 9 -39.22 22.17 -8.89
CA PRO A 9 -39.44 21.22 -7.81
C PRO A 9 -40.66 20.32 -8.13
N ILE A 10 -40.54 19.52 -9.18
CA ILE A 10 -41.52 18.51 -9.60
C ILE A 10 -40.92 17.11 -9.44
N PRO A 11 -41.74 16.09 -9.11
CA PRO A 11 -41.25 14.73 -8.82
C PRO A 11 -40.34 14.13 -9.90
N SER A 12 -40.57 14.46 -11.19
CA SER A 12 -39.76 13.98 -12.31
C SER A 12 -38.31 14.49 -12.30
N MET A 13 -38.05 15.66 -11.70
CA MET A 13 -36.72 16.29 -11.66
C MET A 13 -35.92 15.93 -10.40
N VAL A 14 -36.56 15.27 -9.43
CA VAL A 14 -35.95 14.88 -8.16
C VAL A 14 -34.81 13.87 -8.34
N VAL A 15 -34.96 12.94 -9.30
CA VAL A 15 -33.94 11.93 -9.60
C VAL A 15 -32.70 12.55 -10.22
N GLU A 16 -32.88 13.50 -11.14
CA GLU A 16 -31.79 14.23 -11.78
C GLU A 16 -31.04 15.11 -10.77
N PHE A 17 -31.78 15.81 -9.90
CA PHE A 17 -31.21 16.58 -8.80
C PHE A 17 -30.39 15.69 -7.85
N ALA A 18 -30.92 14.54 -7.42
CA ALA A 18 -30.24 13.63 -6.52
C ALA A 18 -28.96 13.04 -7.13
N HIS A 19 -28.97 12.72 -8.43
CA HIS A 19 -27.80 12.23 -9.15
C HIS A 19 -26.72 13.31 -9.29
N GLU A 20 -27.11 14.53 -9.66
CA GLU A 20 -26.19 15.67 -9.82
C GLU A 20 -25.56 16.07 -8.48
N PHE A 21 -26.36 16.11 -7.42
CA PHE A 21 -25.91 16.42 -6.06
C PHE A 21 -24.87 15.41 -5.55
N VAL A 22 -25.17 14.12 -5.62
CA VAL A 22 -24.25 13.06 -5.16
C VAL A 22 -22.97 13.06 -6.00
N SER A 23 -23.06 13.33 -7.30
CA SER A 23 -21.89 13.42 -8.18
C SER A 23 -20.97 14.59 -7.80
N ARG A 24 -21.53 15.80 -7.59
CA ARG A 24 -20.74 16.98 -7.17
C ARG A 24 -20.10 16.80 -5.81
N MET A 25 -20.83 16.24 -4.86
CA MET A 25 -20.28 15.95 -3.52
C MET A 25 -19.14 14.92 -3.61
N ARG A 26 -19.28 13.83 -4.39
CA ARG A 26 -18.22 12.80 -4.49
C ARG A 26 -16.94 13.26 -5.18
N ALA A 27 -17.02 14.29 -6.03
CA ALA A 27 -15.88 14.89 -6.73
C ALA A 27 -15.00 15.76 -5.81
N ARG A 28 -15.57 16.27 -4.72
CA ARG A 28 -14.89 17.15 -3.77
C ARG A 28 -13.85 16.40 -2.89
N LYS A 29 -12.70 17.05 -2.67
CA LYS A 29 -11.57 16.52 -1.86
C LYS A 29 -11.64 16.95 -0.39
N ASP A 30 -12.49 17.92 -0.06
CA ASP A 30 -12.68 18.55 1.25
C ASP A 30 -13.70 17.83 2.15
N LEU A 31 -14.33 16.75 1.68
CA LEU A 31 -15.30 15.98 2.47
C LEU A 31 -14.62 15.03 3.47
N LYS A 32 -15.15 14.96 4.69
CA LYS A 32 -14.71 13.96 5.69
C LYS A 32 -15.20 12.56 5.37
N GLN A 33 -16.42 12.45 4.83
CA GLN A 33 -16.98 11.19 4.39
C GLN A 33 -17.64 11.34 3.01
N LYS A 34 -17.16 10.58 2.03
CA LYS A 34 -17.76 10.59 0.69
C LYS A 34 -19.19 10.03 0.75
N PRO A 35 -20.19 10.73 0.18
CA PRO A 35 -21.57 10.26 0.24
C PRO A 35 -21.75 8.95 -0.52
N SER A 36 -22.61 8.09 0.02
CA SER A 36 -22.95 6.78 -0.55
C SER A 36 -23.77 6.93 -1.83
N ILE A 37 -23.63 5.99 -2.76
CA ILE A 37 -24.49 5.92 -3.97
C ILE A 37 -25.96 5.74 -3.56
N ARG A 38 -26.23 5.07 -2.43
CA ARG A 38 -27.59 4.91 -1.87
C ARG A 38 -28.24 6.25 -1.48
N GLN A 39 -27.46 7.32 -1.33
CA GLN A 39 -28.01 8.65 -1.10
C GLN A 39 -28.81 9.18 -2.29
N THR A 40 -28.49 8.72 -3.51
CA THR A 40 -29.24 9.02 -4.73
C THR A 40 -30.65 8.41 -4.70
N GLU A 41 -30.89 7.37 -3.89
CA GLU A 41 -32.22 6.77 -3.66
C GLU A 41 -32.93 7.37 -2.44
N ALA A 42 -32.18 7.67 -1.37
CA ALA A 42 -32.72 8.23 -0.15
C ALA A 42 -33.33 9.64 -0.33
N ILE A 43 -32.71 10.49 -1.17
CA ILE A 43 -33.21 11.84 -1.47
C ILE A 43 -34.60 11.77 -2.15
N PRO A 44 -34.78 11.01 -3.25
CA PRO A 44 -36.10 10.81 -3.85
C PRO A 44 -37.14 10.18 -2.91
N GLN A 45 -36.77 9.21 -2.07
CA GLN A 45 -37.70 8.60 -1.12
C GLN A 45 -38.19 9.61 -0.08
N PHE A 46 -37.29 10.42 0.46
CA PHE A 46 -37.62 11.47 1.42
C PHE A 46 -38.53 12.55 0.80
N LEU A 47 -38.23 12.96 -0.43
CA LEU A 47 -39.02 13.95 -1.17
C LEU A 47 -40.38 13.40 -1.60
N SER A 48 -40.47 12.12 -1.99
CA SER A 48 -41.74 11.47 -2.32
C SER A 48 -42.67 11.46 -1.11
N ALA A 49 -42.16 11.13 0.08
CA ALA A 49 -42.94 11.19 1.32
C ALA A 49 -43.45 12.61 1.63
N ARG A 50 -42.64 13.65 1.38
CA ARG A 50 -43.07 15.05 1.54
C ARG A 50 -44.13 15.45 0.50
N TYR A 51 -43.95 15.04 -0.75
CA TYR A 51 -44.91 15.31 -1.83
C TYR A 51 -46.27 14.66 -1.55
N PHE A 52 -46.32 13.39 -1.14
CA PHE A 52 -47.58 12.72 -0.77
C PHE A 52 -48.28 13.37 0.42
N LYS A 53 -47.54 14.02 1.32
CA LYS A 53 -48.09 14.72 2.48
C LYS A 53 -48.58 16.14 2.18
N GLN A 54 -47.91 16.86 1.28
CA GLN A 54 -48.13 18.30 1.07
C GLN A 54 -48.69 18.65 -0.33
N GLY A 55 -48.73 17.69 -1.25
CA GLY A 55 -49.20 17.85 -2.64
C GLY A 55 -48.28 18.66 -3.55
N ARG A 56 -47.16 19.20 -3.04
CA ARG A 56 -46.17 19.99 -3.78
C ARG A 56 -44.78 19.86 -3.15
N LEU A 57 -43.73 20.12 -3.93
CA LEU A 57 -42.35 20.28 -3.44
C LEU A 57 -41.93 21.74 -3.62
N SER A 58 -41.11 22.24 -2.70
CA SER A 58 -40.41 23.52 -2.82
C SER A 58 -38.93 23.31 -3.12
N LEU A 59 -38.23 24.37 -3.52
CA LEU A 59 -36.77 24.32 -3.71
C LEU A 59 -36.03 24.07 -2.39
N ASP A 60 -36.56 24.60 -1.28
CA ASP A 60 -36.02 24.36 0.04
C ASP A 60 -36.14 22.89 0.45
N ASP A 61 -37.20 22.18 0.00
CA ASP A 61 -37.34 20.74 0.25
C ASP A 61 -36.20 19.94 -0.40
N LEU A 62 -35.78 20.32 -1.62
CA LEU A 62 -34.66 19.67 -2.32
C LEU A 62 -33.34 19.86 -1.55
N VAL A 63 -33.07 21.09 -1.10
CA VAL A 63 -31.87 21.42 -0.33
C VAL A 63 -31.88 20.74 1.03
N GLU A 64 -33.00 20.74 1.74
CA GLU A 64 -33.15 20.06 3.02
C GLU A 64 -32.97 18.55 2.90
N ALA A 65 -33.56 17.92 1.88
CA ALA A 65 -33.40 16.48 1.64
C ALA A 65 -31.92 16.11 1.39
N ALA A 66 -31.20 16.93 0.61
CA ALA A 66 -29.77 16.74 0.36
C ALA A 66 -28.92 16.91 1.63
N VAL A 67 -29.25 17.88 2.49
CA VAL A 67 -28.54 18.13 3.76
C VAL A 67 -28.82 17.02 4.78
N TYR A 68 -30.08 16.65 4.99
CA TYR A 68 -30.46 15.65 6.01
C TYR A 68 -29.97 14.23 5.68
N THR A 69 -29.80 13.93 4.39
CA THR A 69 -29.24 12.64 3.95
C THR A 69 -27.70 12.63 3.96
N THR A 70 -27.04 13.76 4.24
CA THR A 70 -25.57 13.88 4.30
C THR A 70 -25.05 13.79 5.74
N PHE A 71 -23.84 13.24 5.90
CA PHE A 71 -23.15 13.12 7.18
C PHE A 71 -23.04 14.46 7.93
N PRO A 72 -23.32 14.53 9.26
CA PRO A 72 -23.44 15.80 9.99
C PRO A 72 -22.26 16.76 9.85
N ALA A 73 -21.04 16.25 9.75
CA ALA A 73 -19.85 17.10 9.64
C ALA A 73 -19.69 17.76 8.25
N ASP A 74 -20.36 17.24 7.22
CA ASP A 74 -20.28 17.68 5.83
C ASP A 74 -21.57 18.39 5.36
N GLN A 75 -22.55 18.57 6.25
CA GLN A 75 -23.85 19.19 5.95
C GLN A 75 -23.77 20.64 5.47
N LYS A 76 -22.76 21.40 5.92
CA LYS A 76 -22.53 22.76 5.46
C LYS A 76 -22.15 22.79 3.97
N VAL A 77 -21.26 21.88 3.57
CA VAL A 77 -20.83 21.71 2.17
C VAL A 77 -21.97 21.17 1.31
N ALA A 78 -22.77 20.23 1.84
CA ALA A 78 -23.97 19.72 1.18
C ALA A 78 -24.98 20.83 0.85
N ARG A 79 -25.17 21.79 1.77
CA ARG A 79 -26.06 22.93 1.53
C ARG A 79 -25.54 23.78 0.38
N ASP A 80 -24.27 24.17 0.40
CA ASP A 80 -23.65 24.99 -0.65
C ASP A 80 -23.79 24.33 -2.04
N VAL A 81 -23.52 23.02 -2.13
CA VAL A 81 -23.62 22.26 -3.39
C VAL A 81 -25.06 22.12 -3.87
N ALA A 82 -26.02 21.87 -2.96
CA ALA A 82 -27.43 21.77 -3.30
C ALA A 82 -28.00 23.12 -3.78
N GLU A 83 -27.62 24.21 -3.14
CA GLU A 83 -28.00 25.58 -3.54
C GLU A 83 -27.40 25.94 -4.90
N ASP A 84 -26.13 25.62 -5.15
CA ASP A 84 -25.49 25.88 -6.45
C ASP A 84 -26.15 25.11 -7.60
N ILE A 85 -26.63 23.89 -7.35
CA ILE A 85 -27.38 23.08 -8.33
C ILE A 85 -28.75 23.71 -8.61
N VAL A 86 -29.50 24.10 -7.56
CA VAL A 86 -30.82 24.73 -7.69
C VAL A 86 -30.73 26.08 -8.40
N LEU A 87 -29.70 26.87 -8.10
CA LEU A 87 -29.44 28.19 -8.67
C LEU A 87 -28.77 28.15 -10.05
N GLY A 88 -28.38 26.96 -10.53
CA GLY A 88 -27.80 26.78 -11.86
C GLY A 88 -26.40 27.37 -12.04
N ARG A 89 -25.60 27.45 -10.97
CA ARG A 89 -24.19 27.88 -11.05
C ARG A 89 -23.35 26.71 -11.60
N GLU A 90 -22.78 26.90 -12.79
CA GLU A 90 -22.01 25.89 -13.50
C GLU A 90 -20.54 25.91 -13.06
N ASP A 91 -20.02 24.74 -12.64
CA ASP A 91 -18.58 24.51 -12.47
C ASP A 91 -17.96 24.27 -13.86
N GLU A 92 -17.11 25.19 -14.31
CA GLU A 92 -16.33 25.11 -15.55
C GLU A 92 -15.44 23.84 -15.61
N GLU A 93 -15.17 23.19 -14.48
CA GLU A 93 -14.33 21.99 -14.39
C GLU A 93 -15.02 20.71 -14.93
N LYS A 94 -16.36 20.64 -14.97
CA LYS A 94 -17.09 19.42 -15.34
C LYS A 94 -16.97 19.07 -16.82
N THR A 95 -16.99 20.07 -17.70
CA THR A 95 -16.87 19.87 -19.16
C THR A 95 -15.48 19.41 -19.57
N ILE A 96 -14.44 19.78 -18.80
CA ILE A 96 -13.05 19.43 -19.09
C ILE A 96 -12.74 18.00 -18.62
N LEU A 97 -13.19 17.64 -17.41
CA LEU A 97 -12.94 16.31 -16.81
C LEU A 97 -13.70 15.18 -17.51
N GLU A 98 -14.95 15.39 -17.92
CA GLU A 98 -15.73 14.36 -18.65
C GLU A 98 -15.21 14.15 -20.07
N THR A 99 -14.70 15.21 -20.72
CA THR A 99 -14.08 15.12 -22.04
C THR A 99 -12.70 14.47 -21.99
N GLN A 100 -11.92 14.70 -20.91
CA GLN A 100 -10.61 14.08 -20.71
C GLN A 100 -10.72 12.60 -20.30
N GLN A 101 -11.64 12.24 -19.41
CA GLN A 101 -11.81 10.86 -18.97
C GLN A 101 -12.41 9.95 -20.06
N LYS A 102 -13.35 10.45 -20.88
CA LYS A 102 -13.82 9.72 -22.07
C LYS A 102 -12.74 9.59 -23.14
N LYS A 103 -11.92 10.63 -23.35
CA LYS A 103 -10.77 10.57 -24.30
C LYS A 103 -9.65 9.65 -23.81
N GLU A 104 -9.38 9.57 -22.51
CA GLU A 104 -8.34 8.70 -21.95
C GLU A 104 -8.77 7.24 -21.85
N ALA A 105 -10.04 6.95 -21.52
CA ALA A 105 -10.60 5.61 -21.55
C ALA A 105 -10.71 5.07 -22.99
N GLN A 106 -11.17 5.91 -23.94
CA GLN A 106 -11.14 5.57 -25.37
C GLN A 106 -9.72 5.50 -25.93
N LYS A 107 -8.76 6.32 -25.47
CA LYS A 107 -7.34 6.18 -25.84
C LYS A 107 -6.73 4.91 -25.27
N LYS A 108 -7.01 4.50 -24.03
CA LYS A 108 -6.46 3.26 -23.45
C LYS A 108 -7.07 2.01 -24.08
N ALA A 109 -8.38 2.00 -24.32
CA ALA A 109 -9.04 0.90 -25.03
C ALA A 109 -8.62 0.85 -26.50
N LYS A 110 -8.56 2.00 -27.21
CA LYS A 110 -8.00 2.06 -28.56
C LYS A 110 -6.52 1.69 -28.56
N LYS A 111 -5.71 2.08 -27.57
CA LYS A 111 -4.26 1.78 -27.49
C LYS A 111 -3.99 0.31 -27.17
N ALA A 112 -4.77 -0.35 -26.33
CA ALA A 112 -4.65 -1.80 -26.13
C ALA A 112 -5.08 -2.60 -27.37
N VAL A 113 -6.16 -2.16 -28.03
CA VAL A 113 -6.59 -2.76 -29.31
C VAL A 113 -5.62 -2.42 -30.43
N THR A 114 -5.10 -1.19 -30.55
CA THR A 114 -4.07 -0.82 -31.53
C THR A 114 -2.72 -1.42 -31.20
N ASP A 115 -2.32 -1.66 -29.97
CA ASP A 115 -1.05 -2.35 -29.67
C ASP A 115 -1.16 -3.83 -30.05
N SER A 116 -2.32 -4.48 -29.82
CA SER A 116 -2.55 -5.85 -30.31
C SER A 116 -2.72 -5.91 -31.84
N LEU A 117 -3.43 -4.96 -32.42
CA LEU A 117 -3.63 -4.84 -33.86
C LEU A 117 -2.35 -4.40 -34.54
N ASN A 118 -1.48 -3.58 -33.92
CA ASN A 118 -0.16 -3.21 -34.42
C ASN A 118 0.83 -4.34 -34.21
N GLN A 119 0.70 -5.21 -33.20
CA GLN A 119 1.50 -6.43 -33.12
C GLN A 119 1.13 -7.40 -34.24
N VAL A 120 -0.17 -7.55 -34.52
CA VAL A 120 -0.67 -8.37 -35.64
C VAL A 120 -0.41 -7.71 -36.99
N ILE A 121 -0.53 -6.39 -37.11
CA ILE A 121 -0.18 -5.62 -38.32
C ILE A 121 1.33 -5.58 -38.48
N ASN A 122 2.15 -5.51 -37.44
CA ASN A 122 3.62 -5.61 -37.56
C ASN A 122 4.06 -7.04 -37.84
N SER A 123 3.32 -8.07 -37.39
CA SER A 123 3.58 -9.46 -37.79
C SER A 123 3.16 -9.67 -39.24
N ILE A 124 2.00 -9.15 -39.66
CA ILE A 124 1.51 -9.19 -41.03
C ILE A 124 2.35 -8.29 -41.95
N LEU A 125 2.82 -7.13 -41.51
CA LEU A 125 3.74 -6.26 -42.25
C LEU A 125 5.11 -6.88 -42.30
N ARG A 126 5.62 -7.54 -41.24
CA ARG A 126 6.84 -8.35 -41.37
C ARG A 126 6.65 -9.50 -42.34
N GLU A 127 5.50 -10.17 -42.31
CA GLU A 127 5.18 -11.30 -43.18
C GLU A 127 4.92 -10.86 -44.63
N GLN A 128 4.34 -9.66 -44.82
CA GLN A 128 4.12 -9.00 -46.10
C GLN A 128 5.41 -8.40 -46.65
N GLU A 129 6.21 -7.71 -45.85
CA GLU A 129 7.57 -7.23 -46.19
C GLU A 129 8.48 -8.42 -46.50
N LEU A 130 8.39 -9.53 -45.76
CA LEU A 130 9.07 -10.79 -46.09
C LEU A 130 8.53 -11.31 -47.43
N SER A 131 7.21 -11.34 -47.65
CA SER A 131 6.63 -11.81 -48.93
C SER A 131 6.94 -10.91 -50.14
N GLU A 132 7.10 -9.60 -49.93
CA GLU A 132 7.47 -8.61 -50.95
C GLU A 132 8.97 -8.66 -51.27
N LYS A 133 9.80 -9.00 -50.28
CA LYS A 133 11.27 -9.14 -50.41
C LYS A 133 11.70 -10.55 -50.84
N ILE A 134 10.80 -11.54 -50.81
CA ILE A 134 11.08 -12.90 -51.30
C ILE A 134 11.01 -12.91 -52.83
N GLU A 135 12.16 -12.97 -53.47
CA GLU A 135 12.26 -13.25 -54.90
C GLU A 135 12.23 -14.78 -55.10
N THR A 136 11.04 -15.40 -55.07
CA THR A 136 10.85 -16.87 -55.16
C THR A 136 11.64 -17.52 -56.30
N ASP A 137 11.82 -16.78 -57.38
CA ASP A 137 12.43 -17.22 -58.63
C ASP A 137 13.96 -17.14 -58.58
N LYS A 138 14.53 -16.44 -57.59
CA LYS A 138 15.98 -16.18 -57.42
C LYS A 138 16.55 -16.75 -56.12
N ILE A 139 15.76 -17.50 -55.33
CA ILE A 139 16.22 -18.20 -54.11
C ILE A 139 17.40 -19.14 -54.42
N ALA A 140 17.35 -19.84 -55.56
CA ALA A 140 18.43 -20.72 -55.99
C ALA A 140 19.74 -19.96 -56.24
N ASP A 141 19.66 -18.76 -56.80
CA ASP A 141 20.81 -17.89 -57.05
C ASP A 141 21.41 -17.38 -55.73
N GLY A 142 20.57 -16.99 -54.78
CA GLY A 142 20.98 -16.60 -53.42
C GLY A 142 21.68 -17.73 -52.66
N TYR A 143 21.15 -18.96 -52.75
CA TYR A 143 21.75 -20.14 -52.13
C TYR A 143 23.11 -20.50 -52.76
N ASN A 144 23.21 -20.45 -54.09
CA ASN A 144 24.45 -20.69 -54.81
C ASN A 144 25.51 -19.62 -54.49
N TYR A 145 25.11 -18.36 -54.43
CA TYR A 145 25.98 -17.25 -54.08
C TYR A 145 26.50 -17.37 -52.64
N LEU A 146 25.64 -17.59 -51.63
CA LEU A 146 26.07 -17.77 -50.23
C LEU A 146 27.06 -18.93 -50.08
N ARG A 147 26.84 -20.04 -50.78
CA ARG A 147 27.74 -21.20 -50.79
C ARG A 147 29.09 -20.87 -51.42
N ASN A 148 29.10 -20.07 -52.49
CA ASN A 148 30.34 -19.64 -53.14
C ASN A 148 31.10 -18.60 -52.29
N LEU A 149 30.39 -17.71 -51.61
CA LEU A 149 30.96 -16.72 -50.71
C LEU A 149 31.72 -17.39 -49.55
N LYS A 150 31.10 -18.41 -48.91
CA LYS A 150 31.73 -19.22 -47.86
C LYS A 150 32.93 -20.05 -48.34
N ARG A 151 32.98 -20.38 -49.64
CA ARG A 151 34.11 -21.12 -50.25
C ARG A 151 35.25 -20.22 -50.69
N ALA A 152 34.96 -18.96 -50.97
CA ALA A 152 35.92 -17.98 -51.47
C ALA A 152 36.75 -17.31 -50.35
N ASP A 153 36.55 -17.69 -49.09
CA ASP A 153 37.28 -17.18 -47.91
C ASP A 153 37.19 -15.64 -47.76
N LYS A 154 36.10 -15.05 -48.25
CA LYS A 154 35.79 -13.61 -48.11
C LYS A 154 35.09 -13.34 -46.78
N ASP A 155 35.73 -13.77 -45.70
CA ASP A 155 35.15 -13.74 -44.36
C ASP A 155 34.81 -12.32 -43.89
N ASP A 156 35.61 -11.31 -44.26
CA ASP A 156 35.35 -9.92 -43.85
C ASP A 156 34.03 -9.37 -44.42
N LEU A 157 33.75 -9.59 -45.71
CA LEU A 157 32.51 -9.13 -46.33
C LEU A 157 31.30 -9.88 -45.79
N LEU A 158 31.43 -11.20 -45.61
CA LEU A 158 30.36 -12.02 -45.05
C LEU A 158 30.07 -11.61 -43.60
N ASN A 159 31.10 -11.47 -42.76
CA ASN A 159 30.97 -11.07 -41.36
C ASN A 159 30.34 -9.67 -41.23
N SER A 160 30.81 -8.69 -42.00
CA SER A 160 30.24 -7.34 -42.01
C SER A 160 28.78 -7.32 -42.48
N ALA A 161 28.42 -8.16 -43.46
CA ALA A 161 27.03 -8.25 -43.93
C ALA A 161 26.13 -8.98 -42.93
N THR A 162 26.63 -10.01 -42.24
CA THR A 162 25.84 -10.81 -41.28
C THR A 162 25.43 -10.08 -40.02
N ASP A 163 26.08 -8.95 -39.69
CA ASP A 163 25.66 -8.07 -38.60
C ASP A 163 24.31 -7.34 -38.91
N TYR A 164 23.86 -7.38 -40.17
CA TYR A 164 22.65 -6.72 -40.66
C TYR A 164 21.67 -7.65 -41.36
N LEU A 165 22.17 -8.63 -42.12
CA LEU A 165 21.38 -9.59 -42.88
C LEU A 165 21.65 -11.01 -42.40
N THR A 166 20.61 -11.77 -42.08
CA THR A 166 20.81 -13.20 -41.79
C THR A 166 21.16 -13.98 -43.05
N GLU A 167 21.77 -15.16 -42.91
CA GLU A 167 21.97 -16.07 -44.06
C GLU A 167 20.66 -16.39 -44.77
N GLY A 168 19.55 -16.45 -44.01
CA GLY A 168 18.21 -16.59 -44.56
C GLY A 168 17.81 -15.40 -45.42
N ASP A 169 18.09 -14.17 -45.00
CA ASP A 169 17.78 -12.96 -45.77
C ASP A 169 18.57 -12.93 -47.09
N ILE A 170 19.83 -13.36 -47.10
CA ILE A 170 20.66 -13.45 -48.32
C ILE A 170 20.02 -14.39 -49.36
N VAL A 171 19.52 -15.52 -48.89
CA VAL A 171 18.87 -16.54 -49.74
C VAL A 171 17.48 -16.10 -50.17
N LEU A 172 16.65 -15.61 -49.25
CA LEU A 172 15.26 -15.24 -49.51
C LEU A 172 15.16 -14.00 -50.43
N ARG A 173 16.08 -13.04 -50.31
CA ARG A 173 16.15 -11.83 -51.16
C ARG A 173 16.83 -12.08 -52.53
N GLY A 174 17.27 -13.31 -52.81
CA GLY A 174 17.92 -13.65 -54.10
C GLY A 174 19.20 -12.85 -54.36
N ILE A 175 20.00 -12.56 -53.32
CA ILE A 175 21.24 -11.81 -53.46
C ILE A 175 22.27 -12.67 -54.20
N SER A 176 22.67 -12.24 -55.40
CA SER A 176 23.45 -13.08 -56.33
C SER A 176 24.90 -12.62 -56.56
N ASN A 177 25.30 -11.47 -56.01
CA ASN A 177 26.65 -10.92 -56.15
C ASN A 177 27.04 -9.98 -54.99
N ASP A 178 28.34 -9.64 -54.91
CA ASP A 178 28.92 -8.81 -53.85
C ASP A 178 28.35 -7.38 -53.83
N GLU A 179 28.08 -6.77 -54.98
CA GLU A 179 27.53 -5.41 -55.04
C GLU A 179 26.12 -5.36 -54.45
N ARG A 180 25.27 -6.32 -54.79
CA ARG A 180 23.90 -6.43 -54.25
C ARG A 180 23.92 -6.73 -52.76
N LEU A 181 24.84 -7.57 -52.28
CA LEU A 181 25.00 -7.85 -50.85
C LEU A 181 25.38 -6.59 -50.06
N LYS A 182 26.36 -5.83 -50.57
CA LYS A 182 26.79 -4.56 -49.95
C LYS A 182 25.67 -3.53 -49.96
N GLN A 183 24.94 -3.40 -51.06
CA GLN A 183 23.84 -2.46 -51.19
C GLN A 183 22.73 -2.73 -50.16
N GLU A 184 22.29 -3.98 -50.06
CA GLU A 184 21.22 -4.37 -49.12
C GLU A 184 21.67 -4.25 -47.66
N ALA A 185 22.88 -4.72 -47.32
CA ALA A 185 23.40 -4.60 -45.96
C ALA A 185 23.68 -3.15 -45.55
N SER A 186 24.15 -2.31 -46.50
CA SER A 186 24.36 -0.89 -46.24
C SER A 186 23.07 -0.10 -46.04
N GLN A 187 21.97 -0.51 -46.70
CA GLN A 187 20.66 0.10 -46.49
C GLN A 187 20.17 -0.16 -45.05
N GLU A 188 20.28 -1.40 -44.56
CA GLU A 188 19.93 -1.76 -43.17
C GLU A 188 20.85 -1.05 -42.15
N LEU A 189 22.14 -0.87 -42.47
CA LEU A 189 23.08 -0.09 -41.67
C LEU A 189 22.66 1.40 -41.59
N GLN A 190 22.25 1.99 -42.72
CA GLN A 190 21.85 3.40 -42.78
C GLN A 190 20.63 3.70 -41.91
N GLU A 191 19.71 2.75 -41.76
CA GLU A 191 18.57 2.87 -40.85
C GLU A 191 18.98 2.95 -39.37
N ARG A 192 20.18 2.47 -39.02
CA ARG A 192 20.75 2.51 -37.64
C ARG A 192 21.54 3.79 -37.34
N ILE A 193 21.67 4.73 -38.29
CA ILE A 193 22.40 5.99 -38.09
C ILE A 193 21.80 6.78 -36.91
N GLY A 194 22.66 7.26 -36.01
CA GLY A 194 22.28 7.88 -34.73
C GLY A 194 22.49 6.99 -33.51
N GLY A 195 22.71 5.68 -33.72
CA GLY A 195 23.04 4.72 -32.67
C GLY A 195 24.15 3.73 -33.06
N LEU A 196 25.03 4.10 -33.99
CA LEU A 196 26.04 3.18 -34.51
C LEU A 196 27.09 2.82 -33.45
N SER A 197 27.48 1.55 -33.44
CA SER A 197 28.63 1.03 -32.67
C SER A 197 29.95 1.26 -33.44
N SER A 198 31.09 1.10 -32.75
CA SER A 198 32.41 1.18 -33.37
C SER A 198 32.56 0.17 -34.52
N ARG A 199 32.01 -1.04 -34.35
CA ARG A 199 31.97 -2.10 -35.37
C ARG A 199 31.08 -1.75 -36.55
N ASP A 200 29.96 -1.06 -36.32
CA ASP A 200 29.08 -0.63 -37.43
C ASP A 200 29.78 0.40 -38.32
N ILE A 201 30.54 1.31 -37.72
CA ILE A 201 31.35 2.30 -38.47
C ILE A 201 32.46 1.60 -39.27
N GLU A 202 33.09 0.55 -38.75
CA GLU A 202 34.04 -0.27 -39.51
C GLU A 202 33.36 -0.99 -40.67
N ASN A 203 32.22 -1.65 -40.40
CA ASN A 203 31.43 -2.36 -41.40
C ASN A 203 31.03 -1.42 -42.55
N SER A 204 30.74 -0.14 -42.28
CA SER A 204 30.41 0.84 -43.33
C SER A 204 31.50 1.00 -44.40
N LYS A 205 32.77 0.76 -44.05
CA LYS A 205 33.88 0.76 -45.01
C LYS A 205 33.87 -0.48 -45.90
N THR A 206 33.58 -1.65 -45.33
CA THR A 206 33.48 -2.92 -46.08
C THR A 206 32.25 -2.96 -46.99
N LEU A 207 31.15 -2.33 -46.55
CA LEU A 207 29.87 -2.26 -47.25
C LEU A 207 29.75 -1.08 -48.23
N ASP A 208 30.86 -0.38 -48.52
CA ASP A 208 30.92 0.78 -49.42
C ASP A 208 29.92 1.92 -49.07
N SER A 209 29.64 2.09 -47.77
CA SER A 209 28.67 3.08 -47.25
C SER A 209 29.28 4.10 -46.28
N LEU A 210 30.60 4.21 -46.26
CA LEU A 210 31.34 5.08 -45.34
C LEU A 210 31.04 6.57 -45.55
N ASP A 211 30.78 6.99 -46.79
CA ASP A 211 30.50 8.40 -47.13
C ASP A 211 29.15 8.87 -46.57
N GLN A 212 28.17 7.97 -46.51
CA GLN A 212 26.85 8.20 -45.92
C GLN A 212 26.98 8.37 -44.40
N VAL A 213 27.81 7.57 -43.74
CA VAL A 213 28.10 7.75 -42.30
C VAL A 213 28.91 9.04 -42.08
N CYS A 214 29.85 9.39 -42.95
CA CYS A 214 30.59 10.65 -42.87
C CYS A 214 29.69 11.89 -42.97
N SER A 215 28.54 11.79 -43.65
CA SER A 215 27.54 12.85 -43.79
C SER A 215 26.41 12.78 -42.76
N SER A 216 26.48 11.87 -41.78
CA SER A 216 25.46 11.71 -40.76
C SER A 216 25.28 12.97 -39.88
N HIS A 217 24.04 13.20 -39.44
CA HIS A 217 23.70 14.25 -38.48
C HIS A 217 24.32 14.02 -37.10
N ASN A 218 24.59 12.77 -36.73
CA ASN A 218 25.30 12.44 -35.50
C ASN A 218 26.79 12.81 -35.65
N ARG A 219 27.22 13.80 -34.85
CA ARG A 219 28.58 14.35 -34.91
C ARG A 219 29.65 13.37 -34.47
N ALA A 220 29.36 12.49 -33.51
CA ALA A 220 30.33 11.50 -33.03
C ALA A 220 30.62 10.43 -34.09
N GLU A 221 29.56 9.86 -34.67
CA GLU A 221 29.62 8.85 -35.73
C GLU A 221 30.30 9.43 -36.99
N SER A 222 29.84 10.60 -37.44
CA SER A 222 30.42 11.30 -38.60
C SER A 222 31.91 11.55 -38.44
N LEU A 223 32.36 11.97 -37.25
CA LEU A 223 33.75 12.28 -37.00
C LEU A 223 34.62 11.01 -36.92
N ALA A 224 34.12 9.94 -36.31
CA ALA A 224 34.78 8.63 -36.28
C ALA A 224 34.86 8.00 -37.69
N ALA A 225 33.82 8.13 -38.51
CA ALA A 225 33.83 7.69 -39.90
C ALA A 225 34.84 8.48 -40.75
N LYS A 226 34.92 9.81 -40.58
CA LYS A 226 35.94 10.65 -41.24
C LYS A 226 37.36 10.29 -40.81
N ALA A 227 37.54 9.93 -39.54
CA ALA A 227 38.81 9.39 -39.03
C ALA A 227 39.17 8.06 -39.71
N LEU A 228 38.21 7.17 -39.90
CA LEU A 228 38.41 5.89 -40.61
C LEU A 228 38.71 6.10 -42.10
N ARG A 229 38.08 7.08 -42.75
CA ARG A 229 38.34 7.46 -44.16
C ARG A 229 39.71 8.09 -44.37
N GLY A 230 40.27 8.72 -43.33
CA GLY A 230 41.60 9.34 -43.36
C GLY A 230 41.59 10.83 -43.68
N ASP A 231 40.47 11.52 -43.44
CA ASP A 231 40.33 12.96 -43.69
C ASP A 231 41.37 13.78 -42.89
N SER A 232 41.99 14.78 -43.54
CA SER A 232 43.03 15.62 -42.92
C SER A 232 42.50 16.57 -41.85
N GLU A 233 41.23 16.95 -41.90
CA GLU A 233 40.60 17.94 -41.01
C GLU A 233 40.04 17.37 -39.69
N VAL A 234 40.15 16.06 -39.46
CA VAL A 234 39.53 15.37 -38.31
C VAL A 234 39.97 15.98 -36.98
N GLU A 235 41.25 16.30 -36.83
CA GLU A 235 41.80 16.85 -35.59
C GLU A 235 41.24 18.24 -35.30
N LYS A 236 41.11 19.10 -36.33
CA LYS A 236 40.52 20.42 -36.20
C LYS A 236 39.04 20.33 -35.83
N LYS A 237 38.26 19.51 -36.55
CA LYS A 237 36.83 19.30 -36.29
C LYS A 237 36.57 18.68 -34.92
N PHE A 238 37.47 17.81 -34.45
CA PHE A 238 37.41 17.25 -33.10
C PHE A 238 37.67 18.31 -32.05
N ASN A 239 38.69 19.15 -32.22
CA ASN A 239 39.00 20.21 -31.25
C ASN A 239 37.84 21.22 -31.15
N ASP A 240 37.25 21.60 -32.29
CA ASP A 240 36.06 22.46 -32.32
C ASP A 240 34.86 21.80 -31.61
N LEU A 241 34.71 20.48 -31.72
CA LEU A 241 33.67 19.72 -31.04
C LEU A 241 33.94 19.60 -29.54
N ALA A 242 35.17 19.29 -29.13
CA ALA A 242 35.57 19.14 -27.74
C ALA A 242 35.34 20.43 -26.94
N GLN A 243 35.58 21.60 -27.55
CA GLN A 243 35.31 22.89 -26.92
C GLN A 243 33.81 23.21 -26.75
N ARG A 244 32.95 22.65 -27.60
CA ARG A 244 31.50 22.93 -27.59
C ARG A 244 30.70 21.89 -26.84
N ASP A 245 31.11 20.63 -26.93
CA ASP A 245 30.43 19.45 -26.40
C ASP A 245 31.46 18.34 -26.16
N SER A 246 32.02 18.36 -24.94
CA SER A 246 33.05 17.42 -24.49
C SER A 246 32.52 15.98 -24.40
N ALA A 247 31.23 15.78 -24.12
CA ALA A 247 30.61 14.45 -24.04
C ALA A 247 30.54 13.78 -25.43
N THR A 248 30.04 14.49 -26.44
CA THR A 248 29.99 13.96 -27.82
C THR A 248 31.40 13.75 -28.38
N ALA A 249 32.36 14.63 -28.04
CA ALA A 249 33.76 14.44 -28.38
C ALA A 249 34.36 13.18 -27.71
N ALA A 250 34.06 12.92 -26.43
CA ALA A 250 34.49 11.71 -25.74
C ALA A 250 33.95 10.43 -26.41
N ARG A 251 32.69 10.44 -26.83
CA ARG A 251 32.08 9.34 -27.60
C ARG A 251 32.77 9.15 -28.96
N ALA A 252 33.04 10.22 -29.69
CA ALA A 252 33.77 10.17 -30.95
C ALA A 252 35.17 9.57 -30.77
N LEU A 253 35.88 9.98 -29.72
CA LEU A 253 37.22 9.48 -29.40
C LEU A 253 37.19 8.01 -28.98
N SER A 254 36.13 7.57 -28.29
CA SER A 254 35.91 6.17 -27.91
C SER A 254 35.78 5.30 -29.17
N HIS A 255 34.90 5.68 -30.11
CA HIS A 255 34.79 5.01 -31.40
C HIS A 255 36.13 4.97 -32.16
N MET A 256 36.84 6.10 -32.25
CA MET A 256 38.18 6.14 -32.87
C MET A 256 39.21 5.25 -32.15
N LYS A 257 39.09 5.08 -30.82
CA LYS A 257 39.99 4.23 -30.05
C LYS A 257 39.79 2.76 -30.40
N ASP A 258 38.54 2.32 -30.44
CA ASP A 258 38.13 0.97 -30.81
C ASP A 258 38.52 0.64 -32.25
N ILE A 259 38.22 1.54 -33.19
CA ILE A 259 38.51 1.41 -34.63
C ILE A 259 40.03 1.42 -34.93
N GLY A 260 40.82 1.97 -34.01
CA GLY A 260 42.26 2.10 -34.17
C GLY A 260 42.71 3.25 -35.08
N SER A 261 41.79 4.01 -35.68
CA SER A 261 42.05 5.19 -36.54
C SER A 261 41.59 6.50 -35.89
N PRO A 262 42.38 7.59 -35.91
CA PRO A 262 43.69 7.74 -36.54
C PRO A 262 44.83 7.09 -35.70
N LYS A 263 46.07 7.14 -36.21
CA LYS A 263 47.26 6.60 -35.51
C LYS A 263 47.30 7.06 -34.04
N LYS A 264 47.75 6.16 -33.15
CA LYS A 264 47.79 6.35 -31.68
C LYS A 264 48.33 7.72 -31.23
N ALA A 265 49.37 8.24 -31.89
CA ALA A 265 49.93 9.56 -31.59
C ALA A 265 48.92 10.71 -31.74
N LYS A 266 48.11 10.70 -32.81
CA LYS A 266 47.05 11.70 -33.04
C LYS A 266 45.91 11.54 -32.04
N ARG A 267 45.47 10.30 -31.76
CA ARG A 267 44.47 10.02 -30.72
C ARG A 267 44.89 10.54 -29.34
N ASN A 268 46.16 10.38 -28.98
CA ASN A 268 46.68 10.90 -27.71
C ASN A 268 46.72 12.44 -27.67
N ALA A 269 46.98 13.11 -28.81
CA ALA A 269 46.92 14.58 -28.88
C ALA A 269 45.47 15.09 -28.72
N MET A 270 44.52 14.45 -29.41
CA MET A 270 43.09 14.73 -29.29
C MET A 270 42.57 14.47 -27.87
N GLN A 271 43.00 13.38 -27.23
CA GLN A 271 42.67 13.08 -25.84
C GLN A 271 43.14 14.18 -24.88
N LYS A 272 44.39 14.67 -25.03
CA LYS A 272 44.91 15.77 -24.20
C LYS A 272 44.12 17.07 -24.39
N GLN A 273 43.71 17.38 -25.61
CA GLN A 273 42.86 18.55 -25.89
C GLN A 273 41.48 18.39 -25.23
N LEU A 274 40.88 17.20 -25.34
CA LEU A 274 39.61 16.90 -24.70
C LEU A 274 39.71 17.03 -23.17
N GLU A 275 40.75 16.47 -22.54
CA GLU A 275 40.98 16.62 -21.09
C GLU A 275 41.05 18.09 -20.67
N GLY A 276 41.69 18.95 -21.46
CA GLY A 276 41.75 20.39 -21.21
C GLY A 276 40.44 21.15 -21.42
N SER A 277 39.49 20.59 -22.16
CA SER A 277 38.17 21.20 -22.41
C SER A 277 37.10 20.84 -21.37
N ILE A 278 37.32 19.79 -20.57
CA ILE A 278 36.40 19.38 -19.49
C ILE A 278 36.34 20.49 -18.44
N GLN A 279 35.15 20.99 -18.14
CA GLN A 279 34.97 22.13 -17.23
C GLN A 279 34.50 21.75 -15.82
N ASN A 280 33.77 20.63 -15.68
CA ASN A 280 33.09 20.28 -14.43
C ASN A 280 33.01 18.76 -14.21
N LEU A 281 32.43 18.38 -13.06
CA LEU A 281 32.29 16.99 -12.65
C LEU A 281 31.35 16.17 -13.56
N GLU A 282 30.32 16.78 -14.14
CA GLU A 282 29.38 16.11 -15.03
C GLU A 282 30.05 15.71 -16.36
N GLU A 283 30.79 16.63 -16.96
CA GLU A 283 31.58 16.39 -18.17
C GLU A 283 32.67 15.35 -17.90
N MET A 284 33.30 15.39 -16.73
CA MET A 284 34.25 14.37 -16.29
C MET A 284 33.60 12.99 -16.16
N ALA A 285 32.38 12.90 -15.61
CA ALA A 285 31.65 11.64 -15.53
C ALA A 285 31.26 11.10 -16.92
N SER A 286 30.90 12.00 -17.84
CA SER A 286 30.62 11.65 -19.23
C SER A 286 31.88 11.17 -19.95
N TYR A 287 33.02 11.84 -19.77
CA TYR A 287 34.33 11.39 -20.26
C TYR A 287 34.68 9.98 -19.76
N ALA A 288 34.55 9.76 -18.44
CA ALA A 288 34.85 8.48 -17.81
C ALA A 288 33.95 7.35 -18.34
N SER A 289 32.67 7.64 -18.60
CA SER A 289 31.74 6.63 -19.12
C SER A 289 32.02 6.16 -20.56
N HIS A 290 32.63 7.02 -21.39
CA HIS A 290 32.94 6.68 -22.77
C HIS A 290 34.36 6.13 -22.96
N LEU A 291 35.33 6.61 -22.16
CA LEU A 291 36.75 6.27 -22.33
C LEU A 291 37.30 5.31 -21.27
N ASN A 292 36.50 4.99 -20.23
CA ASN A 292 36.90 4.15 -19.08
C ASN A 292 38.19 4.62 -18.38
N GLU A 293 38.48 5.92 -18.48
CA GLU A 293 39.66 6.57 -17.88
C GLU A 293 39.23 7.84 -17.12
N VAL A 294 40.00 8.22 -16.10
CA VAL A 294 39.80 9.48 -15.35
C VAL A 294 40.77 10.52 -15.91
N PRO A 295 40.31 11.75 -16.26
CA PRO A 295 41.19 12.76 -16.84
C PRO A 295 42.20 13.25 -15.80
N LYS A 296 43.35 13.78 -16.27
CA LYS A 296 44.45 14.17 -15.37
C LYS A 296 44.14 15.36 -14.46
N ASN A 297 43.19 16.20 -14.87
CA ASN A 297 42.67 17.34 -14.12
C ASN A 297 41.46 16.97 -13.24
N ALA A 298 41.28 15.69 -12.89
CA ALA A 298 40.15 15.27 -12.06
C ALA A 298 40.07 15.99 -10.71
N ASP A 299 41.21 16.24 -10.07
CA ASP A 299 41.24 16.88 -8.75
C ASP A 299 40.67 18.32 -8.79
N SER A 300 40.87 19.08 -9.88
CA SER A 300 40.30 20.43 -9.98
C SER A 300 38.78 20.42 -10.09
N HIS A 301 38.23 19.42 -10.77
CA HIS A 301 36.78 19.26 -10.94
C HIS A 301 36.10 18.77 -9.67
N VAL A 302 36.80 17.96 -8.88
CA VAL A 302 36.36 17.55 -7.53
C VAL A 302 36.36 18.75 -6.58
N GLN A 303 37.35 19.65 -6.70
CA GLN A 303 37.44 20.87 -5.89
C GLN A 303 36.37 21.92 -6.23
N SER A 304 35.94 22.04 -7.49
CA SER A 304 34.87 22.97 -7.88
C SER A 304 33.46 22.45 -7.58
N ALA A 305 33.30 21.12 -7.51
CA ALA A 305 32.01 20.46 -7.32
C ALA A 305 31.14 21.01 -6.17
N PRO A 306 31.66 21.35 -4.97
CA PRO A 306 30.84 21.84 -3.87
C PRO A 306 30.11 23.16 -4.16
N LYS A 307 30.63 23.97 -5.10
CA LYS A 307 30.02 25.27 -5.49
C LYS A 307 28.97 25.12 -6.58
N GLU A 308 29.07 24.07 -7.40
CA GLU A 308 28.27 23.90 -8.62
C GLU A 308 27.12 22.92 -8.43
N PHE A 309 27.33 21.82 -7.71
CA PHE A 309 26.38 20.72 -7.63
C PHE A 309 25.90 20.45 -6.20
N PRO A 310 24.67 19.94 -6.04
CA PRO A 310 24.23 19.23 -4.84
C PRO A 310 25.10 18.00 -4.54
N ILE A 311 25.33 17.70 -3.26
CA ILE A 311 26.20 16.57 -2.87
C ILE A 311 25.67 15.22 -3.37
N ASP A 312 24.36 15.02 -3.45
CA ASP A 312 23.76 13.78 -3.96
C ASP A 312 24.01 13.60 -5.47
N GLU A 313 23.91 14.68 -6.25
CA GLU A 313 24.25 14.65 -7.68
C GLU A 313 25.74 14.36 -7.88
N ALA A 314 26.61 15.01 -7.10
CA ALA A 314 28.05 14.77 -7.16
C ALA A 314 28.42 13.31 -6.79
N MET A 315 27.75 12.72 -5.80
CA MET A 315 27.96 11.31 -5.43
C MET A 315 27.48 10.36 -6.55
N ARG A 316 26.33 10.63 -7.19
CA ARG A 316 25.89 9.85 -8.37
C ARG A 316 26.86 9.94 -9.54
N MET A 317 27.45 11.11 -9.77
CA MET A 317 28.51 11.27 -10.78
C MET A 317 29.76 10.48 -10.40
N ALA A 318 30.14 10.47 -9.12
CA ALA A 318 31.24 9.65 -8.62
C ALA A 318 30.98 8.14 -8.76
N ASP A 319 29.74 7.69 -8.53
CA ASP A 319 29.33 6.30 -8.77
C ASP A 319 29.45 5.90 -10.24
N ARG A 320 29.02 6.79 -11.16
CA ARG A 320 29.20 6.58 -12.61
C ARG A 320 30.69 6.46 -12.95
N ILE A 321 31.53 7.35 -12.43
CA ILE A 321 32.98 7.30 -12.67
C ILE A 321 33.56 5.99 -12.12
N LYS A 322 33.20 5.59 -10.90
CA LYS A 322 33.65 4.35 -10.28
C LYS A 322 33.24 3.11 -11.07
N LYS A 323 32.00 3.09 -11.59
CA LYS A 323 31.48 1.97 -12.41
C LYS A 323 32.34 1.73 -13.65
N HIS A 324 32.82 2.79 -14.30
CA HIS A 324 33.57 2.69 -15.56
C HIS A 324 35.09 2.63 -15.37
N THR A 325 35.63 3.23 -14.31
CA THR A 325 37.09 3.38 -14.11
C THR A 325 37.64 2.57 -12.93
N GLY A 326 36.77 2.05 -12.06
CA GLY A 326 37.14 1.39 -10.80
C GLY A 326 37.60 2.33 -9.68
N LYS A 327 37.81 3.63 -9.95
CA LYS A 327 38.29 4.61 -8.96
C LYS A 327 37.12 5.27 -8.22
N SER A 328 37.14 5.26 -6.88
CA SER A 328 36.14 5.94 -6.05
C SER A 328 36.58 7.36 -5.71
N LEU A 329 35.69 8.34 -5.94
CA LEU A 329 35.90 9.74 -5.59
C LEU A 329 35.11 10.19 -4.35
N HIS A 330 34.36 9.27 -3.72
CA HIS A 330 33.47 9.58 -2.60
C HIS A 330 34.18 10.29 -1.44
N ASP A 331 35.33 9.79 -1.03
CA ASP A 331 36.10 10.31 0.11
C ASP A 331 36.63 11.72 -0.18
N GLN A 332 37.11 11.95 -1.40
CA GLN A 332 37.61 13.24 -1.84
C GLN A 332 36.48 14.27 -1.92
N LEU A 333 35.34 13.89 -2.50
CA LEU A 333 34.15 14.76 -2.55
C LEU A 333 33.64 15.08 -1.15
N MET A 334 33.48 14.10 -0.26
CA MET A 334 33.04 14.35 1.12
C MET A 334 33.98 15.33 1.84
N LYS A 335 35.29 15.20 1.64
CA LYS A 335 36.28 16.12 2.20
C LYS A 335 36.15 17.54 1.63
N GLU A 336 35.98 17.70 0.32
CA GLU A 336 35.84 19.02 -0.31
C GLU A 336 34.54 19.73 0.08
N TYR A 337 33.44 19.00 0.24
CA TYR A 337 32.19 19.55 0.75
C TYR A 337 32.31 19.99 2.23
N ASP A 338 33.07 19.26 3.05
CA ASP A 338 33.33 19.62 4.44
C ASP A 338 34.24 20.86 4.56
N SER A 339 35.33 20.92 3.78
CA SER A 339 36.29 22.03 3.79
C SER A 339 35.66 23.33 3.28
N GLN A 340 34.91 23.27 2.18
CA GLN A 340 34.31 24.44 1.52
C GLN A 340 32.88 24.74 1.98
N PHE A 341 32.44 24.18 3.12
CA PHE A 341 31.08 24.36 3.63
C PHE A 341 30.67 25.84 3.73
N ASN A 342 31.54 26.67 4.30
CA ASN A 342 31.30 28.11 4.47
C ASN A 342 31.54 28.92 3.19
N GLU A 343 32.22 28.36 2.19
CA GLU A 343 32.63 29.04 0.94
C GLU A 343 31.64 28.84 -0.22
N GLY A 344 30.54 28.11 0.02
CA GLY A 344 29.47 27.90 -0.96
C GLY A 344 28.72 26.60 -0.77
N ALA A 345 29.41 25.55 -0.30
CA ALA A 345 28.84 24.20 -0.28
C ALA A 345 27.64 24.06 0.66
N SER A 346 27.50 24.92 1.68
CA SER A 346 26.32 24.89 2.55
C SER A 346 25.00 25.02 1.78
N LYS A 347 24.94 25.69 0.62
CA LYS A 347 23.71 25.77 -0.19
C LYS A 347 23.35 24.44 -0.85
N ASN A 348 24.32 23.57 -1.03
CA ASN A 348 24.26 22.34 -1.80
C ASN A 348 24.31 21.06 -0.94
N VAL A 349 24.21 21.22 0.39
CA VAL A 349 24.17 20.11 1.36
C VAL A 349 22.98 20.28 2.31
N ASP A 350 22.19 19.22 2.45
CA ASP A 350 21.12 19.11 3.44
C ASP A 350 21.08 17.73 4.14
N HIS A 351 20.20 17.61 5.14
CA HIS A 351 20.02 16.38 5.92
C HIS A 351 19.56 15.19 5.08
N HIS A 352 18.71 15.39 4.05
CA HIS A 352 18.26 14.29 3.20
C HIS A 352 19.43 13.72 2.38
N GLN A 353 20.19 14.61 1.74
CA GLN A 353 21.34 14.23 0.93
C GLN A 353 22.42 13.53 1.76
N LEU A 354 22.65 13.98 3.00
CA LEU A 354 23.60 13.34 3.91
C LEU A 354 23.10 11.98 4.42
N ALA A 355 21.78 11.79 4.56
CA ALA A 355 21.22 10.50 4.95
C ALA A 355 21.34 9.47 3.81
N ASP A 356 21.04 9.87 2.57
CA ASP A 356 21.14 9.02 1.39
C ASP A 356 22.60 8.61 1.09
N ASN A 357 23.56 9.47 1.44
CA ASN A 357 25.00 9.26 1.23
C ASN A 357 25.74 9.00 2.55
N ALA A 358 25.13 8.26 3.47
CA ALA A 358 25.67 8.03 4.80
C ALA A 358 26.97 7.20 4.77
N THR A 359 28.06 7.78 5.26
CA THR A 359 29.34 7.10 5.42
C THR A 359 29.87 7.28 6.84
N PRO A 360 30.57 6.28 7.43
CA PRO A 360 31.09 6.38 8.80
C PRO A 360 32.31 7.31 8.94
N GLN A 361 32.60 8.12 7.92
CA GLN A 361 33.79 8.97 7.84
C GLN A 361 33.65 10.24 8.68
N GLN A 362 34.79 10.82 9.10
CA GLN A 362 34.81 12.03 9.93
C GLN A 362 34.20 13.24 9.21
N HIS A 363 34.48 13.41 7.92
CA HIS A 363 33.95 14.52 7.11
C HIS A 363 32.41 14.50 7.02
N TRP A 364 31.82 13.30 6.89
CA TRP A 364 30.36 13.15 6.93
C TRP A 364 29.79 13.59 8.29
N LYS A 365 30.40 13.16 9.40
CA LYS A 365 29.97 13.57 10.75
C LYS A 365 30.03 15.09 10.93
N ASN A 366 31.13 15.71 10.49
CA ASN A 366 31.31 17.16 10.52
C ASN A 366 30.24 17.88 9.68
N LEU A 367 29.89 17.35 8.50
CA LEU A 367 28.85 17.91 7.65
C LEU A 367 27.46 17.82 8.31
N VAL A 368 27.11 16.68 8.91
CA VAL A 368 25.83 16.53 9.63
C VAL A 368 25.74 17.54 10.77
N GLU A 369 26.83 17.75 11.52
CA GLU A 369 26.91 18.76 12.57
C GLU A 369 26.73 20.19 12.00
N LYS A 370 27.54 20.59 11.00
CA LYS A 370 27.46 21.93 10.39
C LYS A 370 26.08 22.24 9.79
N VAL A 371 25.44 21.27 9.14
CA VAL A 371 24.07 21.43 8.60
C VAL A 371 23.04 21.54 9.72
N THR A 372 23.26 20.83 10.84
CA THR A 372 22.43 20.92 12.04
C THR A 372 22.54 22.30 12.69
N ASP A 373 23.76 22.80 12.89
CA ASP A 373 24.01 24.14 13.42
C ASP A 373 23.39 25.21 12.53
N ARG A 374 23.57 25.14 11.21
CA ARG A 374 22.91 26.06 10.27
C ARG A 374 21.39 26.01 10.36
N THR A 375 20.83 24.84 10.62
CA THR A 375 19.38 24.68 10.80
C THR A 375 18.89 25.34 12.08
N MET A 376 19.68 25.28 13.15
CA MET A 376 19.44 25.99 14.40
C MET A 376 19.54 27.51 14.22
N ASP A 377 20.58 28.02 13.56
CA ASP A 377 20.75 29.45 13.27
C ASP A 377 19.58 30.00 12.42
N ARG A 378 19.15 29.23 11.41
CA ARG A 378 17.97 29.56 10.60
C ARG A 378 16.67 29.53 11.38
N ALA A 379 16.60 28.81 12.50
CA ALA A 379 15.43 28.81 13.36
C ALA A 379 15.32 30.13 14.14
N GLN A 380 16.44 30.68 14.60
CA GLN A 380 16.49 31.91 15.40
C GLN A 380 15.97 33.14 14.64
N SER A 381 16.15 33.18 13.32
CA SER A 381 15.65 34.26 12.45
C SER A 381 14.16 34.16 12.09
N ARG A 382 13.44 33.13 12.57
CA ARG A 382 12.03 32.91 12.26
C ARG A 382 11.11 33.34 13.41
N SER A 383 9.86 33.65 13.07
CA SER A 383 8.82 34.03 14.04
C SER A 383 8.43 32.89 15.01
N ALA A 384 8.58 31.63 14.60
CA ALA A 384 8.31 30.45 15.42
C ALA A 384 9.48 29.43 15.37
N PRO A 385 10.59 29.68 16.10
CA PRO A 385 11.79 28.86 16.05
C PRO A 385 11.54 27.38 16.45
N ALA A 386 10.83 27.16 17.56
CA ALA A 386 10.53 25.82 18.07
C ALA A 386 9.68 24.98 17.10
N GLU A 387 8.68 25.59 16.45
CA GLU A 387 7.82 24.87 15.50
C GLU A 387 8.56 24.50 14.22
N TYR A 388 9.45 25.38 13.75
CA TYR A 388 10.32 25.11 12.61
C TYR A 388 11.24 23.91 12.87
N LEU A 389 11.89 23.88 14.03
CA LEU A 389 12.77 22.77 14.44
C LEU A 389 12.01 21.45 14.56
N LEU A 390 10.83 21.46 15.19
CA LEU A 390 9.98 20.26 15.30
C LEU A 390 9.46 19.78 13.93
N LYS A 391 9.20 20.69 12.99
CA LYS A 391 8.85 20.32 11.61
C LYS A 391 10.04 19.63 10.92
N LYS A 392 11.25 20.13 11.12
CA LYS A 392 12.47 19.51 10.57
C LYS A 392 12.76 18.14 11.19
N LEU A 393 12.63 18.01 12.50
CA LEU A 393 12.71 16.72 13.20
C LEU A 393 11.71 15.69 12.66
N ALA A 394 10.48 16.11 12.39
CA ALA A 394 9.48 15.23 11.79
C ALA A 394 9.93 14.71 10.42
N GLN A 395 10.53 15.58 9.58
CA GLN A 395 11.07 15.18 8.28
C GLN A 395 12.24 14.18 8.44
N HIS A 396 13.12 14.43 9.41
CA HIS A 396 14.34 13.63 9.61
C HIS A 396 14.10 12.30 10.33
N SER A 397 13.02 12.18 11.11
CA SER A 397 12.67 10.95 11.85
C SER A 397 12.51 9.73 10.93
N LYS A 398 12.02 9.94 9.70
CA LYS A 398 11.85 8.88 8.70
C LYS A 398 13.17 8.36 8.15
N LEU A 399 14.21 9.21 8.12
CA LEU A 399 15.52 8.90 7.55
C LEU A 399 16.39 8.04 8.48
N SER A 400 16.11 8.04 9.80
CA SER A 400 16.94 7.32 10.79
C SER A 400 16.92 5.79 10.61
N ASN A 401 15.86 5.24 10.03
CA ASN A 401 15.72 3.79 9.86
C ASN A 401 16.62 3.22 8.76
N ASP A 402 16.98 4.04 7.77
CA ASP A 402 17.73 3.61 6.59
C ASP A 402 19.26 3.82 6.76
N LEU A 403 19.69 4.37 7.90
CA LEU A 403 21.09 4.67 8.19
C LEU A 403 21.88 3.45 8.72
N PRO A 404 23.14 3.28 8.29
CA PRO A 404 24.06 2.32 8.89
C PRO A 404 24.25 2.55 10.40
N GLY A 405 24.43 1.49 11.18
CA GLY A 405 24.42 1.57 12.65
C GLY A 405 25.39 2.58 13.28
N GLN A 406 26.61 2.73 12.72
CA GLN A 406 27.60 3.72 13.20
C GLN A 406 27.23 5.17 12.84
N CYS A 407 26.53 5.39 11.72
CA CYS A 407 26.02 6.71 11.32
C CYS A 407 24.77 7.08 12.13
N ARG A 408 23.97 6.07 12.51
CA ARG A 408 22.73 6.24 13.26
C ARG A 408 22.96 6.85 14.65
N SER A 409 24.04 6.49 15.34
CA SER A 409 24.35 7.09 16.65
C SER A 409 24.63 8.58 16.54
N THR A 410 25.51 8.98 15.62
CA THR A 410 25.83 10.40 15.38
C THR A 410 24.62 11.17 14.88
N TRP A 411 23.82 10.57 14.00
CA TRP A 411 22.57 11.18 13.54
C TRP A 411 21.59 11.42 14.70
N ASN A 412 21.36 10.41 15.54
CA ASN A 412 20.45 10.53 16.68
C ASN A 412 20.92 11.57 17.69
N GLU A 413 22.23 11.69 17.92
CA GLU A 413 22.83 12.74 18.75
C GLU A 413 22.53 14.14 18.20
N GLN A 414 22.72 14.37 16.89
CA GLN A 414 22.40 15.66 16.28
C GLN A 414 20.88 15.94 16.24
N MET A 415 20.04 14.92 16.06
CA MET A 415 18.58 15.09 16.17
C MET A 415 18.14 15.37 17.61
N GLN A 416 18.83 14.83 18.62
CA GLN A 416 18.61 15.19 20.01
C GLN A 416 18.97 16.65 20.27
N ARG A 417 20.09 17.16 19.72
CA ARG A 417 20.45 18.60 19.79
C ARG A 417 19.38 19.51 19.19
N LEU A 418 18.82 19.16 18.03
CA LEU A 418 17.70 19.91 17.42
C LEU A 418 16.45 19.91 18.31
N SER A 419 16.18 18.78 18.95
CA SER A 419 15.06 18.63 19.88
C SER A 419 15.27 19.50 21.12
N ASP A 420 16.48 19.52 21.68
CA ASP A 420 16.85 20.33 22.82
C ASP A 420 16.70 21.82 22.52
N GLU A 421 17.17 22.26 21.36
CA GLU A 421 17.00 23.64 20.93
C GLU A 421 15.53 24.01 20.75
N ALA A 422 14.70 23.11 20.20
CA ALA A 422 13.26 23.35 20.11
C ALA A 422 12.61 23.49 21.50
N ILE A 423 13.09 22.77 22.51
CA ILE A 423 12.62 22.93 23.89
C ILE A 423 13.07 24.26 24.48
N LYS A 424 14.35 24.64 24.33
CA LYS A 424 14.89 25.93 24.82
C LYS A 424 14.10 27.13 24.29
N GLN A 425 13.66 27.07 23.03
CA GLN A 425 12.86 28.12 22.39
C GLN A 425 11.36 28.09 22.78
N SER A 426 10.94 27.24 23.71
CA SER A 426 9.54 27.16 24.15
C SER A 426 9.15 28.35 25.02
N GLN A 427 8.09 29.07 24.62
CA GLN A 427 7.68 30.34 25.25
C GLN A 427 6.81 30.18 26.51
N SER A 428 6.17 29.04 26.72
CA SER A 428 5.27 28.82 27.87
C SER A 428 5.28 27.37 28.35
N LYS A 429 4.81 27.12 29.59
CA LYS A 429 4.68 25.77 30.16
C LYS A 429 3.85 24.83 29.25
N ALA A 430 2.74 25.33 28.72
CA ALA A 430 1.88 24.56 27.82
C ALA A 430 2.57 24.27 26.48
N HIS A 431 3.28 25.25 25.94
CA HIS A 431 4.04 25.12 24.70
C HIS A 431 5.18 24.10 24.86
N MET A 432 5.93 24.15 25.95
CA MET A 432 6.98 23.20 26.28
C MET A 432 6.44 21.76 26.41
N ARG A 433 5.32 21.56 27.13
CA ARG A 433 4.66 20.24 27.24
C ARG A 433 4.25 19.68 25.88
N LYS A 434 3.69 20.52 25.02
CA LYS A 434 3.30 20.16 23.64
C LYS A 434 4.53 19.76 22.83
N ASN A 435 5.63 20.50 22.94
CA ASN A 435 6.86 20.27 22.19
C ASN A 435 7.58 18.99 22.60
N VAL A 436 7.73 18.72 23.91
CA VAL A 436 8.32 17.46 24.43
C VAL A 436 7.51 16.25 23.96
N ARG A 437 6.17 16.32 24.04
CA ARG A 437 5.29 15.22 23.56
C ARG A 437 5.42 15.02 22.05
N ARG A 438 5.53 16.11 21.29
CA ARG A 438 5.65 16.06 19.83
C ARG A 438 6.98 15.45 19.41
N ALA A 439 8.09 15.82 20.04
CA ALA A 439 9.41 15.23 19.81
C ALA A 439 9.39 13.72 20.09
N ARG A 440 8.87 13.29 21.25
CA ARG A 440 8.80 11.87 21.64
C ARG A 440 8.00 11.01 20.66
N ARG A 441 6.87 11.53 20.15
CA ARG A 441 6.07 10.84 19.12
C ARG A 441 6.84 10.62 17.81
N MET A 442 7.86 11.44 17.55
CA MET A 442 8.72 11.35 16.37
C MET A 442 9.95 10.45 16.60
N GLY A 443 10.05 9.77 17.75
CA GLY A 443 11.16 8.87 18.05
C GLY A 443 12.41 9.56 18.59
N THR A 444 12.39 10.88 18.79
CA THR A 444 13.50 11.65 19.39
C THR A 444 13.09 12.20 20.75
N SER A 445 13.91 11.97 21.77
CA SER A 445 13.67 12.53 23.11
C SER A 445 14.62 13.69 23.37
N PRO A 446 14.13 14.87 23.79
CA PRO A 446 15.01 15.91 24.33
C PRO A 446 15.77 15.38 25.55
N SER A 447 16.97 15.90 25.78
CA SER A 447 17.77 15.61 26.97
C SER A 447 17.06 16.05 28.26
N GLU A 448 17.34 15.32 29.33
CA GLU A 448 16.82 15.63 30.66
C GLU A 448 17.27 17.02 31.12
N GLU A 449 18.51 17.41 30.79
CA GLU A 449 19.09 18.70 31.12
C GLU A 449 18.31 19.85 30.45
N ALA A 450 18.03 19.76 29.16
CA ALA A 450 17.28 20.79 28.43
C ALA A 450 15.86 20.97 28.97
N ILE A 451 15.19 19.86 29.35
CA ILE A 451 13.85 19.89 29.95
C ILE A 451 13.90 20.52 31.34
N ARG A 452 14.87 20.15 32.19
CA ARG A 452 15.01 20.70 33.54
C ARG A 452 15.31 22.19 33.51
N GLN A 453 16.30 22.61 32.73
CA GLN A 453 16.73 24.00 32.62
C GLN A 453 15.57 24.89 32.17
N ARG A 454 14.93 24.56 31.03
CA ARG A 454 13.84 25.38 30.51
C ARG A 454 12.58 25.31 31.36
N GLY A 455 12.30 24.16 31.98
CA GLY A 455 11.20 24.00 32.92
C GLY A 455 11.34 24.89 34.14
N GLN A 456 12.55 25.02 34.70
CA GLN A 456 12.85 25.93 35.81
C GLN A 456 12.68 27.39 35.41
N GLU A 457 13.21 27.80 34.24
CA GLU A 457 13.06 29.16 33.71
C GLU A 457 11.60 29.56 33.50
N LEU A 458 10.75 28.61 33.07
CA LEU A 458 9.31 28.81 32.90
C LEU A 458 8.51 28.69 34.21
N GLY A 459 9.17 28.48 35.35
CA GLY A 459 8.57 28.36 36.68
C GLY A 459 7.72 27.11 36.87
N MET A 460 8.03 26.01 36.16
CA MET A 460 7.38 24.72 36.38
C MET A 460 7.84 24.12 37.71
N SER A 461 6.93 23.48 38.44
CA SER A 461 7.28 22.76 39.67
C SER A 461 8.13 21.53 39.35
N GLU A 462 8.92 21.07 40.33
CA GLU A 462 9.73 19.86 40.19
C GLU A 462 8.89 18.65 39.75
N SER A 463 7.67 18.50 40.25
CA SER A 463 6.73 17.47 39.79
C SER A 463 6.34 17.61 38.32
N GLU A 464 6.11 18.83 37.82
CA GLU A 464 5.74 19.06 36.42
C GLU A 464 6.92 18.85 35.46
N ILE A 465 8.14 19.12 35.93
CA ILE A 465 9.38 18.82 35.20
C ILE A 465 9.61 17.31 35.17
N LEU A 466 9.45 16.62 36.30
CA LEU A 466 9.57 15.16 36.38
C LEU A 466 8.53 14.43 35.51
N GLU A 467 7.31 14.94 35.41
CA GLU A 467 6.28 14.43 34.47
C GLU A 467 6.74 14.52 33.01
N LEU A 468 7.55 15.54 32.66
CA LEU A 468 8.13 15.68 31.33
C LEU A 468 9.36 14.81 31.16
N VAL A 469 10.20 14.68 32.17
CA VAL A 469 11.44 13.88 32.14
C VAL A 469 11.15 12.38 32.11
N ASN A 470 10.26 11.85 32.96
CA ASN A 470 10.02 10.40 33.08
C ASN A 470 8.54 10.07 33.44
N PRO A 471 7.65 9.88 32.44
CA PRO A 471 6.21 10.10 32.65
C PRO A 471 5.40 9.07 33.45
N SER A 472 5.88 7.89 33.81
CA SER A 472 4.95 6.79 34.15
C SER A 472 5.03 6.21 35.56
N PHE A 473 6.20 5.76 36.03
CA PHE A 473 6.26 5.00 37.29
C PHE A 473 5.95 5.85 38.53
N GLN A 474 6.64 6.98 38.71
CA GLN A 474 6.47 7.84 39.88
C GLN A 474 5.10 8.52 39.91
N VAL A 475 4.56 8.85 38.73
CA VAL A 475 3.22 9.43 38.58
C VAL A 475 2.16 8.38 38.92
N ALA A 476 2.24 7.17 38.38
CA ALA A 476 1.34 6.07 38.74
C ALA A 476 1.41 5.75 40.23
N LYS A 477 2.62 5.66 40.80
CA LYS A 477 2.85 5.46 42.24
C LYS A 477 2.18 6.54 43.09
N LYS A 478 2.31 7.82 42.71
CA LYS A 478 1.68 8.94 43.41
C LYS A 478 0.14 8.89 43.33
N LEU A 479 -0.42 8.60 42.15
CA LEU A 479 -1.86 8.49 41.94
C LEU A 479 -2.48 7.31 42.70
N ILE A 480 -1.81 6.16 42.71
CA ILE A 480 -2.22 4.98 43.48
C ILE A 480 -2.17 5.30 44.99
N ASN A 481 -1.11 5.97 45.45
CA ASN A 481 -0.98 6.36 46.84
C ASN A 481 -2.06 7.37 47.28
N GLN A 482 -2.44 8.29 46.38
CA GLN A 482 -3.55 9.24 46.54
C GLN A 482 -4.94 8.58 46.45
N GLY A 483 -5.02 7.29 46.10
CA GLY A 483 -6.28 6.54 46.05
C GLY A 483 -7.15 6.85 44.83
N VAL A 484 -6.56 7.35 43.73
CA VAL A 484 -7.29 7.64 42.48
C VAL A 484 -7.87 6.34 41.90
N LYS A 485 -9.18 6.28 41.68
CA LYS A 485 -9.90 5.08 41.18
C LYS A 485 -10.25 5.13 39.69
N ASP A 486 -9.56 5.97 38.93
CA ASP A 486 -9.76 6.14 37.49
C ASP A 486 -8.93 5.09 36.72
N PHE A 487 -9.60 4.05 36.23
CA PHE A 487 -8.96 2.94 35.52
C PHE A 487 -8.27 3.43 34.24
N ASP A 488 -8.96 4.16 33.37
CA ASP A 488 -8.43 4.55 32.05
C ASP A 488 -7.18 5.41 32.18
N ARG A 489 -7.19 6.33 33.16
CA ARG A 489 -6.03 7.17 33.46
C ARG A 489 -4.85 6.37 33.97
N LEU A 490 -5.08 5.40 34.87
CA LEU A 490 -4.00 4.56 35.41
C LEU A 490 -3.48 3.58 34.38
N HIS A 491 -4.36 2.92 33.65
CA HIS A 491 -4.01 1.98 32.59
C HIS A 491 -3.23 2.67 31.47
N GLY A 492 -3.67 3.83 30.98
CA GLY A 492 -2.94 4.58 29.95
C GLY A 492 -1.55 5.01 30.39
N LEU A 493 -1.38 5.41 31.66
CA LEU A 493 -0.06 5.73 32.21
C LEU A 493 0.83 4.50 32.29
N ILE A 494 0.32 3.38 32.82
CA ILE A 494 1.07 2.13 33.05
C ILE A 494 1.39 1.42 31.73
N SER A 495 0.48 1.40 30.75
CA SER A 495 0.68 0.72 29.47
C SER A 495 1.66 1.45 28.55
N SER A 496 1.71 2.78 28.60
CA SER A 496 2.63 3.61 27.81
C SER A 496 4.06 3.66 28.37
N ALA A 497 4.24 3.15 29.57
CA ALA A 497 5.38 3.39 30.43
C ALA A 497 6.63 2.56 30.13
N GLY A 498 6.44 1.37 29.55
CA GLY A 498 7.48 0.34 29.48
C GLY A 498 8.05 -0.07 30.85
N LEU A 499 7.22 -0.21 31.90
CA LEU A 499 7.67 -0.53 33.25
C LEU A 499 8.35 -1.91 33.34
N SER A 500 9.33 -2.04 34.24
CA SER A 500 9.92 -3.33 34.59
C SER A 500 8.93 -4.19 35.40
N GLN A 501 9.16 -5.50 35.42
CA GLN A 501 8.36 -6.43 36.23
C GLN A 501 8.37 -6.06 37.72
N SER A 502 9.53 -5.65 38.26
CA SER A 502 9.66 -5.19 39.64
C SER A 502 8.86 -3.92 39.94
N GLN A 503 8.80 -2.98 38.99
CA GLN A 503 7.99 -1.77 39.12
C GLN A 503 6.50 -2.09 39.09
N LEU A 504 6.06 -3.00 38.22
CA LEU A 504 4.65 -3.45 38.16
C LEU A 504 4.22 -4.15 39.45
N GLU A 505 5.08 -5.01 40.01
CA GLU A 505 4.85 -5.66 41.30
C GLU A 505 4.71 -4.63 42.44
N GLU A 506 5.57 -3.61 42.46
CA GLU A 506 5.49 -2.53 43.44
C GLU A 506 4.17 -1.74 43.33
N LEU A 507 3.77 -1.38 42.11
CA LEU A 507 2.47 -0.70 41.87
C LEU A 507 1.29 -1.58 42.31
N ALA A 508 1.32 -2.87 42.00
CA ALA A 508 0.28 -3.82 42.38
C ALA A 508 0.18 -4.00 43.90
N ASP A 509 1.31 -4.10 44.60
CA ASP A 509 1.34 -4.23 46.06
C ASP A 509 0.80 -2.96 46.74
N MET A 510 1.15 -1.78 46.22
CA MET A 510 0.59 -0.52 46.70
C MET A 510 -0.92 -0.42 46.44
N ALA A 511 -1.37 -0.82 45.26
CA ALA A 511 -2.79 -0.86 44.92
C ALA A 511 -3.57 -1.79 45.86
N ASN A 512 -3.02 -2.98 46.16
CA ASN A 512 -3.60 -3.94 47.10
C ASN A 512 -3.68 -3.37 48.53
N LYS A 513 -2.57 -2.79 49.03
CA LYS A 513 -2.54 -2.15 50.37
C LYS A 513 -3.55 -1.01 50.51
N LYS A 514 -3.84 -0.30 49.42
CA LYS A 514 -4.82 0.80 49.38
C LYS A 514 -6.25 0.35 49.06
N GLY A 515 -6.49 -0.94 48.82
CA GLY A 515 -7.79 -1.46 48.41
C GLY A 515 -8.29 -0.89 47.08
N ASN A 516 -7.37 -0.53 46.17
CA ASN A 516 -7.70 0.14 44.91
C ASN A 516 -7.81 -0.86 43.76
N ALA A 517 -9.03 -1.38 43.55
CA ALA A 517 -9.32 -2.34 42.48
C ALA A 517 -9.03 -1.79 41.08
N SER A 518 -9.33 -0.51 40.79
CA SER A 518 -9.05 0.10 39.48
C SER A 518 -7.56 0.12 39.17
N ALA A 519 -6.72 0.47 40.15
CA ALA A 519 -5.27 0.46 40.00
C ALA A 519 -4.71 -0.95 39.83
N LEU A 520 -5.21 -1.91 40.62
CA LEU A 520 -4.79 -3.30 40.54
C LEU A 520 -5.21 -3.93 39.20
N GLY A 521 -6.39 -3.58 38.70
CA GLY A 521 -6.86 -3.93 37.36
C GLY A 521 -6.01 -3.32 36.25
N ALA A 522 -5.64 -2.04 36.37
CA ALA A 522 -4.78 -1.37 35.39
C ALA A 522 -3.40 -2.04 35.28
N VAL A 523 -2.81 -2.48 36.40
CA VAL A 523 -1.60 -3.32 36.38
C VAL A 523 -1.91 -4.69 35.76
N GLY A 524 -3.03 -5.32 36.11
CA GLY A 524 -3.42 -6.64 35.61
C GLY A 524 -3.68 -6.71 34.10
N HIS A 525 -4.04 -5.61 33.45
CA HIS A 525 -4.14 -5.52 31.98
C HIS A 525 -2.77 -5.52 31.29
N VAL A 526 -1.69 -5.20 32.01
CA VAL A 526 -0.31 -5.24 31.51
C VAL A 526 0.39 -6.52 31.95
N ASP A 527 0.31 -6.86 33.25
CA ASP A 527 0.82 -8.12 33.80
C ASP A 527 -0.08 -8.65 34.94
N LEU A 528 -0.81 -9.73 34.64
CA LEU A 528 -1.71 -10.39 35.60
C LEU A 528 -0.96 -11.06 36.76
N HIS A 529 0.27 -11.57 36.54
CA HIS A 529 1.04 -12.19 37.63
C HIS A 529 1.45 -11.14 38.66
N ALA A 530 1.87 -9.95 38.23
CA ALA A 530 2.18 -8.84 39.13
C ALA A 530 0.93 -8.41 39.93
N ALA A 531 -0.23 -8.31 39.27
CA ALA A 531 -1.49 -7.99 39.95
C ALA A 531 -1.89 -9.04 40.99
N LEU A 532 -1.71 -10.33 40.70
CA LEU A 532 -1.99 -11.44 41.63
C LEU A 532 -0.91 -11.64 42.70
N GLY A 533 0.25 -11.00 42.55
CA GLY A 533 1.39 -11.16 43.47
C GLY A 533 2.20 -12.44 43.25
N MET A 534 2.13 -13.05 42.07
CA MET A 534 2.75 -14.34 41.72
C MET A 534 4.09 -14.20 40.97
N GLY A 535 4.92 -13.21 41.35
CA GLY A 535 6.18 -12.85 40.69
C GLY A 535 7.36 -13.83 40.94
N ARG A 536 8.44 -13.70 40.14
CA ARG A 536 9.67 -14.52 40.32
C ARG A 536 10.32 -14.21 41.67
N GLY A 537 10.29 -15.18 42.58
CA GLY A 537 10.88 -15.07 43.93
C GLY A 537 9.86 -15.01 45.07
N ARG A 538 8.55 -14.94 44.78
CA ARG A 538 7.50 -15.18 45.76
C ARG A 538 7.11 -16.65 45.73
N SER A 539 6.81 -17.23 46.89
CA SER A 539 6.38 -18.64 46.99
C SER A 539 5.29 -18.92 45.97
N ARG A 540 5.41 -20.06 45.27
CA ARG A 540 4.47 -20.60 44.29
C ARG A 540 3.15 -21.07 44.97
N GLY A 541 2.71 -20.33 45.99
CA GLY A 541 1.50 -20.55 46.76
C GLY A 541 0.31 -19.83 46.13
N GLU A 542 -0.88 -20.20 46.57
CA GLU A 542 -2.12 -19.57 46.09
C GLU A 542 -2.11 -18.07 46.41
N PRO A 543 -2.51 -17.20 45.46
CA PRO A 543 -2.66 -15.78 45.70
C PRO A 543 -3.71 -15.55 46.79
N ASP A 544 -3.48 -14.54 47.63
CA ASP A 544 -4.44 -14.12 48.65
C ASP A 544 -5.84 -13.95 48.02
N PRO A 545 -6.87 -14.68 48.50
CA PRO A 545 -8.22 -14.61 47.95
C PRO A 545 -8.79 -13.20 47.86
N GLN A 546 -8.45 -12.31 48.80
CA GLN A 546 -8.92 -10.92 48.79
C GLN A 546 -8.27 -10.10 47.67
N ARG A 547 -6.96 -10.25 47.49
CA ARG A 547 -6.22 -9.64 46.37
C ARG A 547 -6.71 -10.16 45.02
N ALA A 548 -6.93 -11.46 44.91
CA ALA A 548 -7.43 -12.11 43.70
C ALA A 548 -8.84 -11.61 43.31
N ASP A 549 -9.74 -11.48 44.28
CA ASP A 549 -11.09 -10.92 44.06
C ASP A 549 -11.02 -9.45 43.62
N MET A 550 -10.15 -8.67 44.25
CA MET A 550 -9.92 -7.26 43.88
C MET A 550 -9.36 -7.11 42.47
N ALA A 551 -8.42 -7.98 42.08
CA ALA A 551 -7.85 -7.99 40.73
C ALA A 551 -8.93 -8.33 39.69
N LEU A 552 -9.79 -9.33 39.94
CA LEU A 552 -10.91 -9.67 39.04
C LEU A 552 -11.90 -8.51 38.88
N ARG A 553 -12.28 -7.86 39.99
CA ARG A 553 -13.16 -6.67 39.95
C ARG A 553 -12.51 -5.54 39.15
N GLY A 554 -11.21 -5.33 39.32
CA GLY A 554 -10.44 -4.32 38.61
C GLY A 554 -10.32 -4.57 37.10
N LEU A 555 -10.13 -5.83 36.71
CA LEU A 555 -10.01 -6.23 35.30
C LEU A 555 -11.26 -5.87 34.50
N LEU A 556 -12.45 -6.03 35.10
CA LEU A 556 -13.74 -5.67 34.49
C LEU A 556 -13.88 -4.18 34.18
N GLY A 557 -13.04 -3.31 34.75
CA GLY A 557 -13.01 -1.88 34.44
C GLY A 557 -12.37 -1.52 33.10
N GLY A 558 -11.72 -2.48 32.42
CA GLY A 558 -11.03 -2.26 31.14
C GLY A 558 -11.71 -2.90 29.93
N PRO A 559 -11.11 -2.78 28.73
CA PRO A 559 -11.68 -3.30 27.49
C PRO A 559 -11.92 -4.81 27.55
N ALA A 560 -13.14 -5.25 27.20
CA ALA A 560 -13.51 -6.66 27.22
C ALA A 560 -12.61 -7.54 26.33
N THR A 561 -12.10 -6.99 25.22
CA THR A 561 -11.16 -7.65 24.30
C THR A 561 -9.85 -8.04 24.99
N ASN A 562 -9.40 -7.23 25.95
CA ASN A 562 -8.18 -7.49 26.69
C ASN A 562 -8.36 -8.67 27.65
N ILE A 563 -9.54 -8.85 28.24
CA ILE A 563 -9.80 -9.97 29.16
C ILE A 563 -9.73 -11.32 28.45
N VAL A 564 -10.25 -11.40 27.22
CA VAL A 564 -10.10 -12.59 26.38
C VAL A 564 -8.63 -12.86 26.08
N THR A 565 -7.86 -11.81 25.78
CA THR A 565 -6.40 -11.92 25.54
C THR A 565 -5.66 -12.39 26.80
N ILE A 566 -5.96 -11.81 27.96
CA ILE A 566 -5.41 -12.17 29.27
C ILE A 566 -5.70 -13.65 29.59
N TRP A 567 -6.90 -14.14 29.29
CA TRP A 567 -7.22 -15.56 29.44
C TRP A 567 -6.26 -16.45 28.63
N TYR A 568 -6.07 -16.18 27.34
CA TYR A 568 -5.16 -16.96 26.50
C TYR A 568 -3.70 -16.86 26.95
N THR A 569 -3.28 -15.71 27.49
CA THR A 569 -1.91 -15.52 27.99
C THR A 569 -1.64 -16.32 29.27
N TYR A 570 -2.59 -16.38 30.21
CA TYR A 570 -2.31 -16.87 31.57
C TYR A 570 -2.98 -18.19 31.96
N ARG A 571 -3.97 -18.72 31.22
CA ARG A 571 -4.79 -19.89 31.60
C ARG A 571 -4.04 -21.16 32.03
N GLU A 572 -2.79 -21.35 31.62
CA GLU A 572 -1.99 -22.53 31.98
C GLU A 572 -1.34 -22.40 33.36
N ASN A 573 -1.09 -21.18 33.82
CA ASN A 573 -0.33 -20.88 35.04
C ASN A 573 -1.19 -20.27 36.16
N LEU A 574 -2.52 -20.31 36.03
CA LEU A 574 -3.46 -19.78 37.02
C LEU A 574 -3.93 -20.85 38.02
N PRO A 575 -4.13 -20.49 39.30
CA PRO A 575 -4.71 -21.37 40.31
C PRO A 575 -6.10 -21.90 39.89
N PRO A 576 -6.49 -23.14 40.26
CA PRO A 576 -7.71 -23.78 39.76
C PRO A 576 -9.00 -22.98 39.99
N GLU A 577 -9.17 -22.42 41.19
CA GLU A 577 -10.37 -21.64 41.53
C GLU A 577 -10.43 -20.34 40.73
N PHE A 578 -9.32 -19.61 40.66
CA PHE A 578 -9.21 -18.37 39.91
C PHE A 578 -9.40 -18.59 38.40
N LYS A 579 -8.80 -19.66 37.87
CA LYS A 579 -8.95 -20.10 36.48
C LYS A 579 -10.42 -20.33 36.13
N ARG A 580 -11.18 -21.02 37.00
CA ARG A 580 -12.63 -21.23 36.78
C ARG A 580 -13.40 -19.91 36.74
N ARG A 581 -13.12 -18.99 37.67
CA ARG A 581 -13.80 -17.67 37.71
C ARG A 581 -13.46 -16.81 36.48
N LEU A 582 -12.17 -16.70 36.13
CA LEU A 582 -11.73 -15.94 34.96
C LEU A 582 -12.30 -16.52 33.67
N LYS A 583 -12.38 -17.86 33.54
CA LYS A 583 -13.01 -18.51 32.38
C LYS A 583 -14.48 -18.12 32.22
N GLN A 584 -15.24 -18.07 33.31
CA GLN A 584 -16.66 -17.67 33.26
C GLN A 584 -16.82 -16.20 32.85
N ILE A 585 -15.95 -15.31 33.36
CA ILE A 585 -15.93 -13.91 32.96
C ILE A 585 -15.58 -13.78 31.47
N ALA A 586 -14.50 -14.43 31.03
CA ALA A 586 -14.08 -14.43 29.64
C ALA A 586 -15.16 -14.99 28.71
N LYS A 587 -15.87 -16.06 29.12
CA LYS A 587 -16.99 -16.66 28.36
C LYS A 587 -18.11 -15.65 28.14
N ARG A 588 -18.53 -14.96 29.21
CA ARG A 588 -19.59 -13.93 29.12
C ARG A 588 -19.16 -12.76 28.23
N LEU A 589 -17.96 -12.24 28.43
CA LEU A 589 -17.44 -11.12 27.65
C LEU A 589 -17.22 -11.47 26.18
N LEU A 590 -16.77 -12.69 25.89
CA LEU A 590 -16.62 -13.19 24.52
C LEU A 590 -17.98 -13.22 23.79
N ILE A 591 -19.04 -13.66 24.48
CA ILE A 591 -20.41 -13.60 23.96
C ILE A 591 -20.86 -12.15 23.70
N ASP A 592 -20.65 -11.26 24.67
CA ASP A 592 -21.05 -9.86 24.56
C ASP A 592 -20.29 -9.13 23.45
N LEU A 593 -19.00 -9.41 23.26
CA LEU A 593 -18.19 -8.92 22.15
C LEU A 593 -18.71 -9.41 20.80
N GLY A 594 -19.03 -10.70 20.67
CA GLY A 594 -19.64 -11.24 19.45
C GLY A 594 -20.91 -10.49 19.07
N LYS A 595 -21.80 -10.25 20.05
CA LYS A 595 -23.02 -9.44 19.85
C LYS A 595 -22.72 -8.00 19.46
N SER A 596 -21.74 -7.35 20.10
CA SER A 596 -21.41 -5.96 19.81
C SER A 596 -20.84 -5.79 18.41
N PHE A 597 -19.94 -6.68 17.98
CA PHE A 597 -19.38 -6.66 16.62
C PHE A 597 -20.47 -6.93 15.58
N ALA A 598 -21.34 -7.92 15.81
CA ALA A 598 -22.48 -8.19 14.93
C ALA A 598 -23.40 -6.97 14.80
N ARG A 599 -23.77 -6.32 15.92
CA ARG A 599 -24.61 -5.11 15.92
C ARG A 599 -23.97 -3.93 15.18
N ALA A 600 -22.68 -3.71 15.41
CA ALA A 600 -21.96 -2.60 14.81
C ALA A 600 -21.83 -2.72 13.28
N VAL A 601 -21.75 -3.94 12.75
CA VAL A 601 -21.53 -4.18 11.31
C VAL A 601 -22.85 -4.48 10.57
N MET A 602 -23.75 -5.27 11.15
CA MET A 602 -25.01 -5.70 10.50
C MET A 602 -26.18 -4.72 10.75
N GLY A 603 -26.12 -3.90 11.80
CA GLY A 603 -27.22 -3.03 12.22
C GLY A 603 -28.37 -3.77 12.94
N SER A 604 -29.18 -3.02 13.70
CA SER A 604 -30.23 -3.58 14.56
C SER A 604 -31.39 -4.23 13.81
N SER A 605 -31.67 -3.83 12.57
CA SER A 605 -32.76 -4.36 11.74
C SER A 605 -32.47 -5.76 11.18
N MET A 606 -31.20 -6.04 10.83
CA MET A 606 -30.75 -7.34 10.34
C MET A 606 -30.69 -8.40 11.45
N LEU A 607 -30.52 -8.00 12.71
CA LEU A 607 -30.50 -8.88 13.89
C LEU A 607 -31.89 -9.34 14.38
N GLY A 608 -32.96 -8.94 13.68
CA GLY A 608 -34.33 -9.34 13.99
C GLY A 608 -35.09 -8.30 14.83
N GLY A 609 -35.98 -7.56 14.18
CA GLY A 609 -37.17 -7.04 14.86
C GLY A 609 -38.11 -8.19 15.22
N ILE A 610 -39.08 -7.93 16.10
CA ILE A 610 -39.95 -8.93 16.75
C ILE A 610 -40.88 -9.68 15.75
N GLN A 611 -40.88 -9.36 14.46
CA GLN A 611 -41.68 -10.06 13.46
C GLN A 611 -40.88 -10.42 12.19
N PRO A 612 -41.07 -11.64 11.64
CA PRO A 612 -40.54 -12.00 10.32
C PRO A 612 -41.18 -11.09 9.27
N SER A 613 -40.36 -10.43 8.45
CA SER A 613 -40.86 -9.65 7.31
C SER A 613 -41.31 -10.60 6.21
N THR A 614 -42.61 -10.72 5.99
CA THR A 614 -43.20 -11.37 4.81
C THR A 614 -43.12 -10.44 3.61
N THR A 615 -42.66 -10.94 2.47
CA THR A 615 -42.72 -10.22 1.18
C THR A 615 -43.63 -10.97 0.23
N VAL A 616 -44.36 -10.22 -0.60
CA VAL A 616 -45.36 -10.74 -1.52
C VAL A 616 -44.86 -10.63 -2.96
N ARG A 617 -45.03 -11.69 -3.76
CA ARG A 617 -44.68 -11.70 -5.20
C ARG A 617 -45.70 -12.49 -6.05
N PRO A 618 -45.77 -12.25 -7.37
CA PRO A 618 -46.57 -13.06 -8.29
C PRO A 618 -46.21 -14.55 -8.26
N PHE A 619 -47.24 -15.38 -8.34
CA PHE A 619 -47.20 -16.83 -8.44
C PHE A 619 -46.60 -17.25 -9.78
N ARG A 620 -45.69 -18.21 -9.74
CA ARG A 620 -45.09 -18.82 -10.93
C ARG A 620 -45.45 -20.28 -10.99
N ILE A 621 -45.58 -20.81 -12.21
CA ILE A 621 -45.84 -22.22 -12.43
C ILE A 621 -44.70 -23.05 -11.80
N GLY A 622 -45.01 -23.79 -10.74
CA GLY A 622 -44.05 -24.55 -9.92
C GLY A 622 -43.99 -24.12 -8.45
N ASP A 623 -44.60 -22.98 -8.09
CA ASP A 623 -44.76 -22.56 -6.70
C ASP A 623 -45.83 -23.41 -5.98
N ASP A 624 -45.69 -23.57 -4.67
CA ASP A 624 -46.66 -24.29 -3.84
C ASP A 624 -47.97 -23.49 -3.74
N ILE A 625 -49.09 -24.13 -4.05
CA ILE A 625 -50.42 -23.51 -4.13
C ILE A 625 -50.87 -23.05 -2.74
N ASP A 626 -50.41 -23.72 -1.69
CA ASP A 626 -50.75 -23.39 -0.29
C ASP A 626 -50.14 -22.06 0.19
N LEU A 627 -49.20 -21.49 -0.56
CA LEU A 627 -48.55 -20.21 -0.26
C LEU A 627 -49.25 -19.01 -0.89
N ILE A 628 -50.34 -19.22 -1.64
CA ILE A 628 -51.11 -18.14 -2.27
C ILE A 628 -51.90 -17.38 -1.22
N ASP A 629 -51.63 -16.08 -1.11
CA ASP A 629 -52.37 -15.14 -0.28
C ASP A 629 -53.55 -14.57 -1.06
N LEU A 630 -54.72 -15.16 -0.85
CA LEU A 630 -55.94 -14.77 -1.56
C LEU A 630 -56.39 -13.34 -1.22
N GLU A 631 -56.15 -12.85 -0.01
CA GLU A 631 -56.56 -11.50 0.39
C GLU A 631 -55.71 -10.43 -0.29
N GLU A 632 -54.40 -10.63 -0.31
CA GLU A 632 -53.47 -9.72 -0.98
C GLU A 632 -53.65 -9.76 -2.51
N THR A 633 -53.88 -10.96 -3.06
CA THR A 633 -54.22 -11.17 -4.48
C THR A 633 -55.48 -10.38 -4.87
N LEU A 634 -56.55 -10.48 -4.08
CA LEU A 634 -57.81 -9.78 -4.35
C LEU A 634 -57.64 -8.26 -4.22
N SER A 635 -56.91 -7.80 -3.20
CA SER A 635 -56.62 -6.38 -2.98
C SER A 635 -55.81 -5.80 -4.14
N HIS A 636 -54.82 -6.53 -4.65
CA HIS A 636 -54.03 -6.13 -5.81
C HIS A 636 -54.89 -6.02 -7.08
N LEU A 637 -55.69 -7.03 -7.39
CA LEU A 637 -56.58 -7.01 -8.57
C LEU A 637 -57.62 -5.88 -8.52
N LEU A 638 -58.18 -5.63 -7.33
CA LEU A 638 -59.11 -4.52 -7.11
C LEU A 638 -58.41 -3.16 -7.24
N SER A 639 -57.17 -3.04 -6.74
CA SER A 639 -56.36 -1.82 -6.86
C SER A 639 -55.99 -1.49 -8.31
N GLU A 640 -55.84 -2.52 -9.16
CA GLU A 640 -55.66 -2.39 -10.60
C GLU A 640 -56.99 -2.10 -11.34
N GLY A 641 -58.11 -1.98 -10.62
CA GLY A 641 -59.43 -1.66 -11.17
C GLY A 641 -60.13 -2.83 -11.85
N ARG A 642 -59.65 -4.07 -11.69
CA ARG A 642 -60.32 -5.26 -12.23
C ARG A 642 -61.50 -5.65 -11.34
N THR A 643 -62.70 -5.61 -11.92
CA THR A 643 -63.98 -5.95 -11.25
C THR A 643 -64.64 -7.22 -11.81
N ASP A 644 -64.11 -7.77 -12.90
CA ASP A 644 -64.57 -9.03 -13.51
C ASP A 644 -63.48 -10.10 -13.38
N PHE A 645 -63.70 -11.08 -12.50
CA PHE A 645 -62.76 -12.17 -12.19
C PHE A 645 -62.85 -13.36 -13.15
N ARG A 646 -63.54 -13.22 -14.28
CA ARG A 646 -63.71 -14.32 -15.27
C ARG A 646 -62.43 -14.69 -16.02
N THR A 647 -61.42 -13.81 -16.03
CA THR A 647 -60.12 -14.07 -16.67
C THR A 647 -59.00 -13.83 -15.66
N LEU A 648 -58.54 -14.88 -14.99
CA LEU A 648 -57.38 -14.85 -14.10
C LEU A 648 -56.20 -15.55 -14.79
N ARG A 649 -55.03 -14.93 -14.73
CA ARG A 649 -53.74 -15.49 -15.15
C ARG A 649 -52.99 -16.03 -13.92
N PRO A 650 -52.09 -17.02 -14.08
CA PRO A 650 -51.27 -17.48 -12.96
C PRO A 650 -50.50 -16.34 -12.27
N ASP A 651 -49.98 -15.38 -13.03
CA ASP A 651 -49.25 -14.22 -12.49
C ASP A 651 -50.15 -13.23 -11.71
N ASP A 652 -51.48 -13.37 -11.78
CA ASP A 652 -52.41 -12.53 -11.01
C ASP A 652 -52.44 -12.96 -9.53
N PHE A 653 -52.03 -14.19 -9.19
CA PHE A 653 -52.00 -14.68 -7.82
C PHE A 653 -50.72 -14.24 -7.11
N LEU A 654 -50.82 -13.83 -5.86
CA LEU A 654 -49.72 -13.38 -5.02
C LEU A 654 -49.41 -14.41 -3.93
N ILE A 655 -48.13 -14.71 -3.69
CA ILE A 655 -47.69 -15.64 -2.64
C ILE A 655 -46.95 -14.92 -1.50
N THR A 656 -47.15 -15.37 -0.26
CA THR A 656 -46.43 -14.88 0.93
C THR A 656 -45.23 -15.79 1.25
N GLU A 657 -44.00 -15.27 1.14
CA GLU A 657 -42.78 -15.99 1.57
C GLU A 657 -42.34 -15.52 2.96
N THR A 658 -42.23 -16.46 3.92
CA THR A 658 -41.47 -16.24 5.17
C THR A 658 -39.99 -16.45 4.92
N TYR A 659 -39.21 -15.37 5.00
CA TYR A 659 -37.77 -15.31 4.71
C TYR A 659 -36.96 -16.43 5.43
N HIS A 660 -36.71 -17.55 4.75
CA HIS A 660 -35.66 -18.50 5.09
C HIS A 660 -34.45 -18.19 4.19
N GLY A 661 -33.27 -18.02 4.80
CA GLY A 661 -32.09 -17.42 4.20
C GLY A 661 -31.79 -17.92 2.78
N HIS A 662 -31.76 -16.99 1.82
CA HIS A 662 -31.39 -17.28 0.44
C HIS A 662 -29.94 -17.75 0.30
N ARG A 663 -29.13 -17.65 1.38
CA ARG A 663 -27.67 -17.79 1.36
C ARG A 663 -27.20 -18.79 2.42
N ALA A 664 -26.15 -19.53 2.10
CA ALA A 664 -25.42 -20.39 3.03
C ALA A 664 -23.95 -19.99 3.09
N PHE A 665 -23.44 -19.76 4.30
CA PHE A 665 -22.06 -19.41 4.56
C PHE A 665 -21.35 -20.52 5.32
N TYR A 666 -20.17 -20.90 4.85
CA TYR A 666 -19.29 -21.83 5.55
C TYR A 666 -17.92 -21.23 5.77
N TRP A 667 -17.52 -21.05 7.03
CA TRP A 667 -16.23 -20.47 7.39
C TRP A 667 -15.25 -21.55 7.84
N ALA A 668 -14.12 -21.63 7.17
CA ALA A 668 -12.98 -22.42 7.61
C ALA A 668 -11.84 -21.48 8.01
N LEU A 669 -11.51 -21.48 9.30
CA LEU A 669 -10.53 -20.55 9.88
C LEU A 669 -9.32 -21.31 10.43
N ASP A 670 -8.13 -20.83 10.09
CA ASP A 670 -6.87 -21.41 10.51
C ASP A 670 -6.61 -21.21 12.03
N LYS A 671 -6.15 -22.27 12.69
CA LYS A 671 -5.67 -22.29 14.08
C LYS A 671 -4.31 -22.98 14.24
N SER A 672 -3.50 -23.01 13.18
CA SER A 672 -2.15 -23.58 13.15
C SER A 672 -1.17 -22.89 14.10
N GLY A 673 0.07 -23.37 14.14
CA GLY A 673 1.11 -22.86 15.03
C GLY A 673 1.37 -21.35 14.89
N SER A 674 1.19 -20.78 13.69
CA SER A 674 1.35 -19.33 13.45
C SER A 674 0.27 -18.49 14.17
N MET A 675 -0.82 -19.13 14.59
CA MET A 675 -1.92 -18.54 15.38
C MET A 675 -1.71 -18.64 16.89
N HIS A 676 -0.62 -19.22 17.38
CA HIS A 676 -0.38 -19.45 18.83
C HIS A 676 -0.37 -18.18 19.70
N HIS A 677 -0.22 -17.00 19.10
CA HIS A 677 -0.20 -15.75 19.84
C HIS A 677 -1.57 -15.47 20.52
N PRO A 678 -1.62 -15.11 21.82
CA PRO A 678 -2.88 -14.92 22.58
C PRO A 678 -3.87 -13.96 21.93
N LYS A 679 -3.36 -12.87 21.36
CA LYS A 679 -4.16 -11.88 20.61
C LYS A 679 -4.83 -12.48 19.37
N LYS A 680 -4.14 -13.35 18.63
CA LYS A 680 -4.66 -13.99 17.40
C LYS A 680 -5.79 -14.97 17.74
N LEU A 681 -5.58 -15.85 18.73
CA LEU A 681 -6.63 -16.77 19.22
C LEU A 681 -7.84 -16.02 19.80
N GLY A 682 -7.59 -14.92 20.52
CA GLY A 682 -8.64 -14.05 21.03
C GLY A 682 -9.51 -13.47 19.92
N MET A 683 -8.89 -12.87 18.89
CA MET A 683 -9.62 -12.30 17.75
C MET A 683 -10.31 -13.37 16.90
N LEU A 684 -9.70 -14.55 16.72
CA LEU A 684 -10.33 -15.70 16.07
C LEU A 684 -11.63 -16.11 16.80
N SER A 685 -11.56 -16.21 18.13
CA SER A 685 -12.72 -16.56 18.96
C SER A 685 -13.83 -15.51 18.85
N ILE A 686 -13.46 -14.22 18.90
CA ILE A 686 -14.41 -13.12 18.73
C ILE A 686 -15.05 -13.16 17.33
N SER A 687 -14.27 -13.48 16.29
CA SER A 687 -14.76 -13.58 14.92
C SER A 687 -15.82 -14.66 14.77
N VAL A 688 -15.57 -15.86 15.28
CA VAL A 688 -16.54 -16.97 15.26
C VAL A 688 -17.83 -16.57 15.99
N MET A 689 -17.71 -15.97 17.18
CA MET A 689 -18.86 -15.52 17.95
C MET A 689 -19.63 -14.41 17.24
N ALA A 690 -18.93 -13.49 16.59
CA ALA A 690 -19.55 -12.42 15.82
C ALA A 690 -20.33 -12.99 14.63
N GLY A 691 -19.79 -13.98 13.91
CA GLY A 691 -20.49 -14.70 12.84
C GLY A 691 -21.76 -15.41 13.32
N LEU A 692 -21.71 -16.09 14.46
CA LEU A 692 -22.88 -16.75 15.06
C LEU A 692 -24.04 -15.80 15.37
N TYR A 693 -23.76 -14.52 15.64
CA TYR A 693 -24.78 -13.50 15.85
C TYR A 693 -25.13 -12.71 14.58
N GLY A 694 -24.17 -12.49 13.69
CA GLY A 694 -24.37 -11.71 12.47
C GLY A 694 -25.13 -12.45 11.38
N ILE A 695 -25.00 -13.79 11.31
CA ILE A 695 -25.50 -14.65 10.23
C ILE A 695 -26.64 -15.53 10.74
N GLN A 696 -27.46 -15.04 11.68
CA GLN A 696 -28.53 -15.85 12.29
C GLN A 696 -29.69 -16.16 11.33
N LYS A 697 -29.88 -15.34 10.30
CA LYS A 697 -30.97 -15.47 9.32
C LYS A 697 -30.61 -16.36 8.11
N ASP A 698 -29.32 -16.64 7.93
CA ASP A 698 -28.78 -17.42 6.83
C ASP A 698 -28.22 -18.76 7.37
N ASP A 699 -28.04 -19.74 6.49
CA ASP A 699 -27.43 -21.02 6.87
C ASP A 699 -25.96 -20.80 7.19
N PHE A 700 -25.50 -21.18 8.39
CA PHE A 700 -24.14 -20.85 8.85
C PHE A 700 -23.41 -22.03 9.49
N GLY A 701 -22.27 -22.39 8.89
CA GLY A 701 -21.32 -23.38 9.39
C GLY A 701 -19.95 -22.76 9.65
N VAL A 702 -19.25 -23.25 10.67
CA VAL A 702 -17.89 -22.80 11.00
C VAL A 702 -17.02 -23.94 11.53
N VAL A 703 -15.80 -24.01 11.02
CA VAL A 703 -14.76 -24.95 11.43
C VAL A 703 -13.44 -24.24 11.68
N LEU A 704 -12.66 -24.82 12.59
CA LEU A 704 -11.29 -24.41 12.86
C LEU A 704 -10.35 -25.53 12.45
N PHE A 705 -9.28 -25.23 11.72
CA PHE A 705 -8.38 -26.26 11.22
C PHE A 705 -6.91 -25.97 11.50
N ASP A 706 -6.15 -27.04 11.67
CA ASP A 706 -4.69 -27.12 11.74
C ASP A 706 -4.29 -28.39 10.98
N HIS A 707 -3.53 -29.35 11.56
CA HIS A 707 -3.40 -30.70 10.97
C HIS A 707 -4.72 -31.49 10.94
N GLY A 708 -5.69 -31.14 11.79
CA GLY A 708 -7.04 -31.70 11.83
C GLY A 708 -8.12 -30.62 11.69
N THR A 709 -9.38 -31.03 11.53
CA THR A 709 -10.52 -30.10 11.46
C THR A 709 -11.44 -30.26 12.66
N HIS A 710 -11.73 -29.15 13.34
CA HIS A 710 -12.59 -29.07 14.51
C HIS A 710 -13.89 -28.36 14.16
N ILE A 711 -15.01 -29.07 14.27
CA ILE A 711 -16.33 -28.55 13.91
C ILE A 711 -16.88 -27.68 15.05
N VAL A 712 -16.96 -26.37 14.81
CA VAL A 712 -17.49 -25.42 15.79
C VAL A 712 -19.01 -25.31 15.67
N LYS A 713 -19.55 -25.24 14.46
CA LYS A 713 -20.99 -25.33 14.19
C LYS A 713 -21.20 -25.93 12.81
N ASP A 714 -22.13 -26.88 12.72
CA ASP A 714 -22.56 -27.48 11.45
C ASP A 714 -23.79 -26.72 10.94
N ILE A 715 -23.96 -26.61 9.62
CA ILE A 715 -25.16 -25.97 9.04
C ILE A 715 -26.42 -26.76 9.43
N ALA A 716 -26.33 -28.08 9.52
CA ALA A 716 -27.44 -28.96 9.89
C ALA A 716 -27.82 -28.92 11.38
N ASP A 717 -27.02 -28.26 12.23
CA ASP A 717 -27.31 -28.09 13.67
C ASP A 717 -27.62 -26.62 14.01
N PRO A 718 -28.85 -26.14 13.71
CA PRO A 718 -29.26 -24.78 14.03
C PRO A 718 -29.40 -24.55 15.55
N THR A 719 -29.51 -25.60 16.36
CA THR A 719 -29.79 -25.53 17.79
C THR A 719 -28.55 -25.49 18.69
N LYS A 720 -27.35 -25.48 18.11
CA LYS A 720 -26.11 -25.53 18.88
C LYS A 720 -26.00 -24.35 19.85
N SER A 721 -25.85 -24.67 21.14
CA SER A 721 -25.77 -23.66 22.20
C SER A 721 -24.54 -22.77 22.02
N VAL A 722 -24.79 -21.46 21.87
CA VAL A 722 -23.76 -20.42 21.75
C VAL A 722 -22.84 -20.40 22.98
N GLU A 723 -23.37 -20.75 24.16
CA GLU A 723 -22.59 -20.85 25.37
C GLU A 723 -21.58 -22.00 25.34
N LYS A 724 -21.98 -23.14 24.77
CA LYS A 724 -21.08 -24.29 24.60
C LYS A 724 -19.95 -23.91 23.64
N VAL A 725 -20.31 -23.28 22.50
CA VAL A 725 -19.32 -22.78 21.54
C VAL A 725 -18.34 -21.80 22.19
N ALA A 726 -18.82 -20.81 22.95
CA ALA A 726 -17.94 -19.87 23.64
C ALA A 726 -16.99 -20.56 24.63
N SER A 727 -17.45 -21.61 25.33
CA SER A 727 -16.60 -22.41 26.22
C SER A 727 -15.54 -23.18 25.44
N ASP A 728 -15.94 -23.85 24.36
CA ASP A 728 -15.05 -24.64 23.50
C ASP A 728 -13.98 -23.75 22.85
N LEU A 729 -14.37 -22.55 22.41
CA LEU A 729 -13.45 -21.55 21.87
C LEU A 729 -12.38 -21.16 22.90
N LEU A 730 -12.74 -20.88 24.16
CA LEU A 730 -11.77 -20.50 25.19
C LEU A 730 -10.77 -21.61 25.56
N ASP A 731 -11.11 -22.86 25.30
CA ASP A 731 -10.23 -24.01 25.50
C ASP A 731 -9.33 -24.30 24.27
N LEU A 732 -9.49 -23.53 23.17
CA LEU A 732 -8.71 -23.73 21.96
C LEU A 732 -7.21 -23.58 22.18
N ARG A 733 -6.46 -24.50 21.58
CA ARG A 733 -5.00 -24.43 21.46
C ARG A 733 -4.63 -24.43 19.99
N ALA A 734 -3.69 -23.55 19.64
CA ALA A 734 -2.99 -23.67 18.38
C ALA A 734 -2.18 -24.97 18.41
N SER A 735 -2.18 -25.72 17.31
CA SER A 735 -1.37 -26.93 17.16
C SER A 735 -0.54 -26.87 15.89
N GLY A 736 0.44 -27.78 15.77
CA GLY A 736 1.34 -27.80 14.62
C GLY A 736 0.68 -28.34 13.35
N GLY A 737 1.13 -27.84 12.20
CA GLY A 737 0.64 -28.20 10.86
C GLY A 737 -0.55 -27.37 10.40
N THR A 738 -0.75 -27.30 9.09
CA THR A 738 -1.84 -26.58 8.44
C THR A 738 -2.36 -27.43 7.27
N GLY A 739 -3.41 -28.21 7.51
CA GLY A 739 -4.07 -29.08 6.55
C GLY A 739 -5.47 -28.57 6.20
N GLY A 740 -5.65 -28.10 4.96
CA GLY A 740 -6.89 -27.49 4.49
C GLY A 740 -7.93 -28.49 3.97
N ALA A 741 -7.51 -29.66 3.46
CA ALA A 741 -8.35 -30.52 2.64
C ALA A 741 -9.58 -31.06 3.38
N SER A 742 -9.41 -31.44 4.64
CA SER A 742 -10.51 -31.92 5.50
C SER A 742 -11.56 -30.83 5.76
N SER A 743 -11.13 -29.58 5.92
CA SER A 743 -12.06 -28.45 6.12
C SER A 743 -12.86 -28.13 4.86
N ILE A 744 -12.22 -28.23 3.69
CA ILE A 744 -12.85 -28.03 2.38
C ILE A 744 -13.84 -29.16 2.07
N ARG A 745 -13.50 -30.41 2.41
CA ARG A 745 -14.44 -31.55 2.29
C ARG A 745 -15.69 -31.36 3.13
N LEU A 746 -15.55 -30.92 4.37
CA LEU A 746 -16.69 -30.66 5.25
C LEU A 746 -17.55 -29.50 4.73
N ALA A 747 -16.91 -28.46 4.17
CA ALA A 747 -17.61 -27.35 3.53
C ALA A 747 -18.47 -27.83 2.35
N LEU A 748 -17.90 -28.63 1.45
CA LEU A 748 -18.63 -29.27 0.34
C LEU A 748 -19.84 -30.06 0.85
N GLN A 749 -19.64 -30.95 1.82
CA GLN A 749 -20.74 -31.76 2.38
C GLN A 749 -21.85 -30.93 3.04
N ASN A 750 -21.49 -29.85 3.73
CA ASN A 750 -22.45 -28.95 4.38
C ASN A 750 -23.22 -28.12 3.35
N LEU A 751 -22.51 -27.54 2.38
CA LEU A 751 -23.08 -26.68 1.35
C LEU A 751 -23.82 -27.47 0.26
N GLU A 752 -23.55 -28.76 0.07
CA GLU A 752 -24.39 -29.63 -0.78
C GLU A 752 -25.77 -29.84 -0.17
N LYS A 753 -25.85 -30.01 1.16
CA LYS A 753 -27.09 -30.36 1.88
C LYS A 753 -28.02 -29.16 2.12
N THR A 754 -27.51 -27.93 2.06
CA THR A 754 -28.36 -26.74 2.18
C THR A 754 -29.23 -26.53 0.94
N ARG A 755 -30.44 -26.01 1.16
CA ARG A 755 -31.38 -25.56 0.12
C ARG A 755 -31.16 -24.10 -0.29
N ALA A 756 -30.18 -23.41 0.28
CA ALA A 756 -29.87 -22.02 -0.07
C ALA A 756 -29.50 -21.87 -1.55
N ARG A 757 -29.94 -20.76 -2.15
CA ARG A 757 -29.70 -20.43 -3.57
C ARG A 757 -28.26 -20.00 -3.80
N GLU A 758 -27.73 -19.18 -2.90
CA GLU A 758 -26.33 -18.73 -2.92
C GLU A 758 -25.53 -19.49 -1.86
N LYS A 759 -24.34 -19.96 -2.23
CA LYS A 759 -23.48 -20.76 -1.34
C LYS A 759 -22.09 -20.16 -1.35
N ILE A 760 -21.59 -19.79 -0.17
CA ILE A 760 -20.32 -19.10 -0.02
C ILE A 760 -19.42 -19.86 0.94
N PHE A 761 -18.22 -20.16 0.46
CA PHE A 761 -17.15 -20.72 1.25
C PHE A 761 -16.08 -19.66 1.52
N ILE A 762 -15.81 -19.38 2.79
CA ILE A 762 -14.74 -18.46 3.21
C ILE A 762 -13.62 -19.26 3.85
N PHE A 763 -12.42 -19.12 3.30
CA PHE A 763 -11.23 -19.83 3.73
C PHE A 763 -10.16 -18.85 4.21
N CYS A 764 -9.85 -18.86 5.51
CA CYS A 764 -8.92 -17.91 6.13
C CYS A 764 -7.65 -18.61 6.60
N THR A 765 -6.50 -18.36 5.96
CA THR A 765 -5.20 -18.98 6.27
C THR A 765 -4.02 -18.19 5.67
N ASP A 766 -2.80 -18.43 6.16
CA ASP A 766 -1.55 -17.94 5.54
C ASP A 766 -1.10 -18.77 4.32
N VAL A 767 -1.87 -19.81 3.97
CA VAL A 767 -1.74 -20.64 2.75
C VAL A 767 -0.46 -21.51 2.73
N TYR A 768 0.23 -21.66 3.84
CA TYR A 768 1.31 -22.66 3.98
C TYR A 768 0.74 -24.06 4.26
N LEU A 769 -0.05 -24.58 3.32
CA LEU A 769 -0.78 -25.84 3.47
C LEU A 769 0.11 -27.07 3.22
N SER A 770 0.06 -28.05 4.12
CA SER A 770 0.76 -29.33 3.94
C SER A 770 0.14 -30.22 2.86
N ASP A 771 -1.14 -29.98 2.55
CA ASP A 771 -1.98 -30.75 1.61
C ASP A 771 -2.48 -29.88 0.43
N GLN A 772 -1.61 -28.98 -0.05
CA GLN A 772 -1.94 -27.98 -1.08
C GLN A 772 -2.54 -28.58 -2.36
N SER A 773 -1.95 -29.66 -2.90
CA SER A 773 -2.43 -30.30 -4.13
C SER A 773 -3.85 -30.84 -3.98
N GLU A 774 -4.14 -31.47 -2.84
CA GLU A 774 -5.47 -31.99 -2.53
C GLU A 774 -6.49 -30.86 -2.32
N CYS A 775 -6.07 -29.75 -1.71
CA CYS A 775 -6.90 -28.55 -1.57
C CYS A 775 -7.29 -27.98 -2.94
N VAL A 776 -6.35 -27.90 -3.89
CA VAL A 776 -6.60 -27.44 -5.27
C VAL A 776 -7.64 -28.32 -5.97
N ASP A 777 -7.53 -29.64 -5.85
CA ASP A 777 -8.51 -30.59 -6.43
C ASP A 777 -9.91 -30.44 -5.81
N LEU A 778 -9.98 -30.18 -4.51
CA LEU A 778 -11.25 -29.96 -3.81
C LEU A 778 -11.87 -28.59 -4.14
N MET A 779 -11.06 -27.55 -4.30
CA MET A 779 -11.52 -26.22 -4.76
C MET A 779 -12.12 -26.28 -6.17
N ALA A 780 -11.58 -27.13 -7.05
CA ALA A 780 -12.19 -27.38 -8.36
C ALA A 780 -13.57 -28.04 -8.26
N LYS A 781 -13.82 -28.86 -7.23
CA LYS A 781 -15.15 -29.44 -6.95
C LYS A 781 -16.13 -28.41 -6.39
N ILE A 782 -15.65 -27.51 -5.52
CA ILE A 782 -16.45 -26.37 -5.01
C ILE A 782 -17.02 -25.57 -6.16
N LYS A 783 -16.19 -25.22 -7.15
CA LYS A 783 -16.64 -24.52 -8.35
C LYS A 783 -17.74 -25.26 -9.11
N LYS A 784 -17.58 -26.57 -9.33
CA LYS A 784 -18.57 -27.40 -10.05
C LYS A 784 -19.95 -27.38 -9.39
N GLN A 785 -20.03 -27.08 -8.10
CA GLN A 785 -21.27 -27.02 -7.33
C GLN A 785 -21.86 -25.61 -7.24
N GLY A 786 -21.27 -24.63 -7.92
CA GLY A 786 -21.73 -23.24 -7.90
C GLY A 786 -21.55 -22.57 -6.53
N ILE A 787 -20.51 -22.95 -5.79
CA ILE A 787 -20.17 -22.34 -4.50
C ILE A 787 -19.11 -21.25 -4.74
N ASP A 788 -19.43 -20.01 -4.35
CA ASP A 788 -18.51 -18.88 -4.44
C ASP A 788 -17.45 -18.98 -3.33
N THR A 789 -16.19 -18.74 -3.68
CA THR A 789 -15.06 -18.91 -2.76
C THR A 789 -14.34 -17.61 -2.49
N ILE A 790 -14.10 -17.31 -1.21
CA ILE A 790 -13.34 -16.14 -0.76
C ILE A 790 -12.16 -16.63 0.08
N LEU A 791 -10.94 -16.33 -0.36
CA LEU A 791 -9.72 -16.58 0.38
C LEU A 791 -9.35 -15.32 1.16
N LEU A 792 -9.24 -15.43 2.49
CA LEU A 792 -8.77 -14.36 3.36
C LEU A 792 -7.35 -14.65 3.82
N VAL A 793 -6.42 -13.76 3.48
CA VAL A 793 -4.98 -13.93 3.73
C VAL A 793 -4.41 -12.70 4.47
N PRO A 794 -3.43 -12.86 5.35
CA PRO A 794 -2.77 -11.74 6.01
C PRO A 794 -1.85 -10.99 5.03
N ALA A 795 -2.00 -9.66 4.89
CA ALA A 795 -1.30 -8.87 3.87
C ALA A 795 0.23 -8.94 3.93
N ALA A 796 0.78 -9.11 5.15
CA ALA A 796 2.21 -9.08 5.40
C ALA A 796 2.93 -10.39 5.05
N GLU A 797 2.29 -11.56 5.24
CA GLU A 797 2.97 -12.86 5.24
C GLU A 797 2.02 -14.01 4.81
N TYR A 798 1.96 -14.31 3.51
CA TYR A 798 1.27 -15.50 2.96
C TYR A 798 1.93 -15.99 1.66
N ASP A 799 1.70 -17.25 1.28
CA ASP A 799 2.15 -17.78 0.00
C ASP A 799 1.24 -17.34 -1.15
N ARG A 800 1.63 -16.28 -1.85
CA ARG A 800 0.89 -15.71 -3.00
C ARG A 800 0.66 -16.71 -4.13
N LYS A 801 1.64 -17.57 -4.43
CA LYS A 801 1.51 -18.52 -5.56
C LYS A 801 0.44 -19.56 -5.24
N SER A 802 0.52 -20.15 -4.06
CA SER A 802 -0.46 -21.14 -3.57
C SER A 802 -1.85 -20.53 -3.39
N ALA A 803 -1.94 -19.27 -2.95
CA ALA A 803 -3.22 -18.55 -2.84
C ALA A 803 -3.86 -18.32 -4.21
N ASP A 804 -3.09 -17.83 -5.19
CA ASP A 804 -3.55 -17.61 -6.56
C ASP A 804 -3.98 -18.93 -7.22
N GLU A 805 -3.28 -20.03 -6.96
CA GLU A 805 -3.64 -21.36 -7.46
C GLU A 805 -4.98 -21.86 -6.91
N LEU A 806 -5.23 -21.71 -5.60
CA LEU A 806 -6.51 -22.06 -4.98
C LEU A 806 -7.66 -21.19 -5.48
N ALA A 807 -7.42 -19.88 -5.61
CA ALA A 807 -8.41 -18.92 -6.11
C ALA A 807 -8.76 -19.19 -7.57
N LYS A 808 -7.78 -19.42 -8.44
CA LYS A 808 -8.01 -19.78 -9.86
C LYS A 808 -8.83 -21.07 -9.99
N SER A 809 -8.52 -22.07 -9.18
CA SER A 809 -9.18 -23.38 -9.21
C SER A 809 -10.67 -23.31 -8.82
N SER A 810 -11.01 -22.44 -7.87
CA SER A 810 -12.39 -22.18 -7.45
C SER A 810 -13.11 -21.08 -8.23
N HIS A 811 -12.39 -20.28 -9.04
CA HIS A 811 -12.85 -18.96 -9.55
C HIS A 811 -13.20 -17.99 -8.41
N GLY A 812 -12.53 -18.14 -7.27
CA GLY A 812 -12.69 -17.31 -6.09
C GLY A 812 -11.84 -16.03 -6.12
N VAL A 813 -11.99 -15.23 -5.07
CA VAL A 813 -11.27 -13.97 -4.87
C VAL A 813 -10.36 -14.06 -3.66
N VAL A 814 -9.14 -13.54 -3.77
CA VAL A 814 -8.21 -13.37 -2.65
C VAL A 814 -8.38 -11.96 -2.07
N LEU A 815 -8.56 -11.87 -0.76
CA LEU A 815 -8.71 -10.62 -0.03
C LEU A 815 -7.70 -10.54 1.12
N ASP A 816 -7.03 -9.40 1.22
CA ASP A 816 -6.00 -9.17 2.23
C ASP A 816 -6.59 -8.61 3.54
N ILE A 817 -5.96 -8.98 4.65
CA ILE A 817 -6.21 -8.44 5.99
C ILE A 817 -4.93 -7.82 6.54
N ASP A 818 -4.95 -6.51 6.80
CA ASP A 818 -3.79 -5.74 7.28
C ASP A 818 -3.42 -6.06 8.74
N SER A 819 -4.42 -6.36 9.57
CA SER A 819 -4.26 -6.70 10.99
C SER A 819 -5.29 -7.73 11.45
N VAL A 820 -4.89 -8.63 12.35
CA VAL A 820 -5.79 -9.61 12.97
C VAL A 820 -6.94 -8.96 13.74
N ASP A 821 -6.79 -7.69 14.15
CA ASP A 821 -7.84 -6.91 14.81
C ASP A 821 -9.03 -6.61 13.87
N GLU A 822 -8.79 -6.60 12.55
CA GLU A 822 -9.84 -6.37 11.55
C GLU A 822 -10.63 -7.64 11.21
N LEU A 823 -10.12 -8.83 11.56
CA LEU A 823 -10.69 -10.12 11.15
C LEU A 823 -12.19 -10.25 11.45
N PRO A 824 -12.71 -9.91 12.66
CA PRO A 824 -14.14 -10.02 12.94
C PRO A 824 -14.98 -9.11 12.04
N GLN A 825 -14.52 -7.88 11.79
CA GLN A 825 -15.25 -6.91 10.98
C GLN A 825 -15.20 -7.27 9.50
N ARG A 826 -14.07 -7.77 9.00
CA ARG A 826 -13.89 -8.19 7.61
C ARG A 826 -14.80 -9.38 7.29
N LEU A 827 -14.79 -10.42 8.12
CA LEU A 827 -15.66 -11.59 7.97
C LEU A 827 -17.15 -11.21 7.98
N LEU A 828 -17.57 -10.33 8.90
CA LEU A 828 -18.95 -9.85 8.92
C LEU A 828 -19.33 -8.99 7.72
N ARG A 829 -18.44 -8.13 7.22
CA ARG A 829 -18.72 -7.31 6.02
C ARG A 829 -18.88 -8.18 4.77
N LEU A 830 -18.09 -9.24 4.64
CA LEU A 830 -18.19 -10.19 3.52
C LEU A 830 -19.48 -11.01 3.54
N THR A 831 -20.15 -11.06 4.69
CA THR A 831 -21.44 -11.72 4.86
C THR A 831 -22.62 -10.72 4.88
N ASN A 832 -22.32 -9.42 4.77
CA ASN A 832 -23.28 -8.31 4.78
C ASN A 832 -23.36 -7.60 3.41
N TYR A 833 -23.53 -8.37 2.33
CA TYR A 833 -23.76 -7.83 0.99
C TYR A 833 -25.24 -7.80 0.65
#